data_AF-A0A381X3F7-F1
#
_entry.id   AF-A0A381X3F7-F1
#
_cell.length_a   1.000
_cell.length_b   1.000
_cell.length_c   1.000
_cell.angle_alpha   90.00
_cell.angle_beta   90.00
_cell.angle_gamma   90.00
#
_symmetry.space_group_name_H-M   'P 1'
#
loop_
_entity.id
_entity.type
_entity.pdbx_description
1 polymer ?
#
loop_
_entity_poly.entity_id
_entity_poly.type
_entity_poly.pdbx_seq_one_letter_code
_entity_poly.pdbx_strand_id
1 'polypeptide(L)'
;MPAKILVPNDERANAMSEESQLNGVLQSSGEVRSQLTQALAGRILLMDGAMGTMIQRCGLSEADFRGNRFRTHERDLKGDNDLLVLTRPDVIENIHHEYLEAGSDIIETNTFNGTSVSQADYGLEAIVYELNVEAARLAKRASTVWTGRTPDRPRFVAGAIGPTNRTLSISPDVNDPAARTITFDALRDAYAEQARGLLDGGVDLLLVETIFDTLNAKAAIVALSEEFEQRGYEVPVMLSVTVTDRSGRTLSGQTIDAFYVSTRHALPFSVGINCALGAREIRPYLAELSNQASTFVSCYPNAGLPNEFGDYDELPDETGQLLREFAESGLVNIVGGCCGTTPDHIRAIAQAVSGLPPRAVPTPEHRTQFAGLEVLTIDTDSNFQMIGERTNVTGSARFARLIKSEEYSEASSVAMEQVQGGANLVDVNMDEAMLESEQTMARFLNFIATEPEIARVPFMIDSSKWSVIEAGLKCVQGKPIINSISLKEGEADFLRKATLAQRYGAGVVVMAFDEVGQADTVERKVEICKRAYQLLTKELDFDPHDIIFDPNILAVATGLEEHNNYAINFIEAIKVIKDACPGVKVSGGVSNLSFSFRGNNVVREAIHSAFLYHAIRVGLDMAIVNAGQLVVYEDIPQELLQHVEDIIFNRRPDATERLVTFAKSVKGEGTTREADLSWRENSVEARLSHALVHGIVDFIDGDVEEARQKYSRPLKIIEGPLMQGMKVVGDLFGAGKM
;
A
#
# COMPACT_ATOMS: atom_id res chain seq x y z
N MET A 1 59.78 -31.24 23.93
CA MET A 1 58.51 -31.48 23.19
C MET A 1 57.37 -30.91 24.01
N PRO A 2 56.54 -30.07 23.40
CA PRO A 2 55.11 -30.37 23.36
C PRO A 2 54.55 -30.33 21.93
N ALA A 3 53.38 -30.93 21.79
CA ALA A 3 52.80 -31.45 20.56
C ALA A 3 52.26 -30.38 19.60
N LYS A 4 52.47 -30.61 18.30
CA LYS A 4 51.70 -30.01 17.21
C LYS A 4 50.32 -30.65 17.16
N ILE A 5 49.27 -29.86 17.35
CA ILE A 5 47.91 -30.25 16.99
C ILE A 5 47.75 -29.91 15.50
N LEU A 6 47.64 -30.96 14.67
CA LEU A 6 47.22 -30.88 13.28
C LEU A 6 45.70 -30.72 13.27
N VAL A 7 45.21 -29.57 12.80
CA VAL A 7 43.81 -29.41 12.40
C VAL A 7 43.65 -30.08 11.02
N PRO A 8 42.60 -30.89 10.75
CA PRO A 8 42.47 -31.62 9.49
C PRO A 8 42.25 -30.67 8.31
N ASN A 9 42.81 -31.03 7.15
CA ASN A 9 42.68 -30.28 5.88
C ASN A 9 41.25 -30.25 5.30
N ASP A 10 40.25 -30.87 5.93
CA ASP A 10 38.88 -30.98 5.40
C ASP A 10 38.00 -29.73 5.64
N GLU A 11 38.23 -28.96 6.72
CA GLU A 11 37.40 -27.76 7.00
C GLU A 11 37.70 -26.59 6.06
N ARG A 12 38.94 -26.47 5.55
CA ARG A 12 39.29 -25.45 4.55
C ARG A 12 38.80 -25.80 3.14
N ALA A 13 38.63 -27.09 2.82
CA ALA A 13 38.06 -27.52 1.55
C ALA A 13 36.55 -27.28 1.50
N ASN A 14 35.83 -27.53 2.61
CA ASN A 14 34.40 -27.25 2.73
C ASN A 14 34.10 -25.74 2.74
N ALA A 15 34.90 -24.93 3.45
CA ALA A 15 34.72 -23.47 3.47
C ALA A 15 34.97 -22.83 2.10
N MET A 16 35.98 -23.30 1.34
CA MET A 16 36.20 -22.83 -0.04
C MET A 16 35.14 -23.33 -1.03
N SER A 17 34.53 -24.49 -0.80
CA SER A 17 33.42 -24.96 -1.65
C SER A 17 32.11 -24.21 -1.37
N GLU A 18 31.86 -23.82 -0.12
CA GLU A 18 30.71 -22.99 0.25
C GLU A 18 30.89 -21.55 -0.25
N GLU A 19 32.07 -20.93 -0.13
CA GLU A 19 32.37 -19.61 -0.72
C GLU A 19 32.33 -19.63 -2.27
N SER A 20 32.75 -20.72 -2.90
CA SER A 20 32.66 -20.90 -4.35
C SER A 20 31.22 -21.14 -4.82
N GLN A 21 30.39 -21.80 -4.03
CA GLN A 21 28.97 -21.99 -4.31
C GLN A 21 28.18 -20.70 -4.06
N LEU A 22 28.45 -19.97 -2.98
CA LEU A 22 27.86 -18.66 -2.72
C LEU A 22 28.23 -17.65 -3.83
N ASN A 23 29.50 -17.59 -4.24
CA ASN A 23 29.94 -16.72 -5.34
C ASN A 23 29.36 -17.14 -6.71
N GLY A 24 29.19 -18.45 -6.94
CA GLY A 24 28.52 -18.96 -8.15
C GLY A 24 27.02 -18.65 -8.18
N VAL A 25 26.34 -18.73 -7.03
CA VAL A 25 24.91 -18.42 -6.89
C VAL A 25 24.64 -16.92 -7.00
N LEU A 26 25.46 -16.07 -6.36
CA LEU A 26 25.41 -14.60 -6.49
C LEU A 26 25.69 -14.13 -7.92
N GLN A 27 26.60 -14.79 -8.65
CA GLN A 27 26.81 -14.52 -10.07
C GLN A 27 25.62 -14.97 -10.92
N SER A 28 25.00 -16.11 -10.59
CA SER A 28 23.89 -16.69 -11.36
C SER A 28 22.59 -15.88 -11.28
N SER A 29 22.27 -15.25 -10.15
CA SER A 29 21.01 -14.50 -10.03
C SER A 29 21.04 -13.15 -10.76
N GLY A 30 22.19 -12.45 -10.72
CA GLY A 30 22.45 -11.28 -11.56
C GLY A 30 22.45 -11.63 -13.05
N GLU A 31 22.92 -12.83 -13.40
CA GLU A 31 22.90 -13.34 -14.77
C GLU A 31 21.48 -13.63 -15.26
N VAL A 32 20.62 -14.30 -14.48
CA VAL A 32 19.22 -14.56 -14.84
C VAL A 32 18.45 -13.26 -15.07
N ARG A 33 18.57 -12.30 -14.14
CA ARG A 33 17.94 -10.97 -14.30
C ARG A 33 18.42 -10.30 -15.59
N SER A 34 19.73 -10.33 -15.86
CA SER A 34 20.30 -9.74 -17.08
C SER A 34 19.78 -10.41 -18.35
N GLN A 35 19.71 -11.75 -18.39
CA GLN A 35 19.19 -12.50 -19.53
C GLN A 35 17.70 -12.19 -19.79
N LEU A 36 16.87 -12.14 -18.73
CA LEU A 36 15.46 -11.78 -18.84
C LEU A 36 15.29 -10.34 -19.35
N THR A 37 16.01 -9.37 -18.78
CA THR A 37 15.97 -7.96 -19.22
C THR A 37 16.43 -7.83 -20.68
N GLN A 38 17.48 -8.54 -21.08
CA GLN A 38 17.96 -8.54 -22.46
C GLN A 38 16.92 -9.12 -23.42
N ALA A 39 16.26 -10.21 -23.03
CA ALA A 39 15.21 -10.80 -23.84
C ALA A 39 14.00 -9.86 -23.99
N LEU A 40 13.57 -9.22 -22.90
CA LEU A 40 12.48 -8.23 -22.88
C LEU A 40 12.80 -6.93 -23.60
N ALA A 41 14.08 -6.61 -23.80
CA ALA A 41 14.48 -5.48 -24.65
C ALA A 41 14.31 -5.79 -26.14
N GLY A 42 14.40 -7.07 -26.53
CA GLY A 42 14.34 -7.51 -27.93
C GLY A 42 12.97 -7.98 -28.39
N ARG A 43 12.12 -8.47 -27.49
CA ARG A 43 10.81 -9.07 -27.84
C ARG A 43 9.88 -9.17 -26.63
N ILE A 44 8.60 -9.40 -26.91
CA ILE A 44 7.62 -9.83 -25.92
C ILE A 44 7.94 -11.28 -25.51
N LEU A 45 7.97 -11.55 -24.21
CA LEU A 45 8.13 -12.91 -23.69
C LEU A 45 6.79 -13.61 -23.52
N LEU A 46 6.80 -14.94 -23.65
CA LEU A 46 5.63 -15.78 -23.49
C LEU A 46 5.67 -16.54 -22.17
N MET A 47 4.62 -16.41 -21.38
CA MET A 47 4.31 -17.35 -20.29
C MET A 47 3.53 -18.55 -20.84
N ASP A 48 3.44 -19.62 -20.07
CA ASP A 48 2.59 -20.76 -20.36
C ASP A 48 1.10 -20.48 -20.13
N GLY A 49 0.30 -21.54 -20.27
CA GLY A 49 -1.13 -21.54 -20.06
C GLY A 49 -1.50 -22.31 -18.79
N ALA A 50 -2.79 -22.58 -18.60
CA ALA A 50 -3.27 -23.25 -17.39
C ALA A 50 -2.73 -24.68 -17.21
N MET A 51 -1.97 -24.89 -16.12
CA MET A 51 -1.60 -26.23 -15.62
C MET A 51 -2.85 -27.04 -15.21
N GLY A 52 -3.75 -26.43 -14.44
CA GLY A 52 -4.97 -27.08 -13.95
C GLY A 52 -5.88 -27.59 -15.07
N THR A 53 -6.09 -26.80 -16.14
CA THR A 53 -6.88 -27.20 -17.31
C THR A 53 -6.25 -28.41 -18.02
N MET A 54 -4.92 -28.48 -18.12
CA MET A 54 -4.23 -29.61 -18.73
C MET A 54 -4.31 -30.88 -17.86
N ILE A 55 -4.19 -30.76 -16.54
CA ILE A 55 -4.37 -31.88 -15.60
C ILE A 55 -5.80 -32.45 -15.69
N GLN A 56 -6.82 -31.59 -15.76
CA GLN A 56 -8.22 -32.01 -15.86
C GLN A 56 -8.47 -32.88 -17.11
N ARG A 57 -7.82 -32.57 -18.24
CA ARG A 57 -7.93 -33.34 -19.49
C ARG A 57 -7.34 -34.74 -19.41
N CYS A 58 -6.43 -35.00 -18.47
CA CYS A 58 -5.87 -36.33 -18.25
C CYS A 58 -6.86 -37.30 -17.58
N GLY A 59 -7.99 -36.81 -17.04
CA GLY A 59 -9.04 -37.65 -16.45
C GLY A 59 -8.57 -38.45 -15.23
N LEU A 60 -7.63 -37.90 -14.45
CA LEU A 60 -6.99 -38.59 -13.33
C LEU A 60 -7.99 -38.97 -12.22
N SER A 61 -7.73 -40.13 -11.63
CA SER A 61 -8.53 -40.70 -10.55
C SER A 61 -7.89 -40.46 -9.18
N GLU A 62 -8.65 -40.66 -8.10
CA GLU A 62 -8.13 -40.60 -6.72
C GLU A 62 -6.87 -41.46 -6.51
N ALA A 63 -6.79 -42.62 -7.18
CA ALA A 63 -5.63 -43.50 -7.10
C ALA A 63 -4.36 -42.87 -7.69
N ASP A 64 -4.50 -42.03 -8.73
CA ASP A 64 -3.38 -41.29 -9.31
C ASP A 64 -2.85 -40.23 -8.34
N PHE A 65 -3.75 -39.46 -7.71
CA PHE A 65 -3.39 -38.44 -6.72
C PHE A 65 -2.71 -39.06 -5.49
N ARG A 66 -3.17 -40.23 -5.03
CA ARG A 66 -2.54 -40.93 -3.90
C ARG A 66 -1.18 -41.53 -4.23
N GLY A 67 -0.97 -41.94 -5.49
CA GLY A 67 0.19 -42.71 -5.91
C GLY A 67 0.46 -43.92 -4.99
N ASN A 68 1.72 -44.28 -4.82
CA ASN A 68 2.12 -45.34 -3.87
C ASN A 68 2.26 -44.82 -2.42
N ARG A 69 2.67 -43.55 -2.25
CA ARG A 69 3.04 -42.97 -0.96
C ARG A 69 1.83 -42.68 -0.06
N PHE A 70 0.70 -42.26 -0.64
CA PHE A 70 -0.47 -41.79 0.10
C PHE A 70 -1.70 -42.72 -0.01
N ARG A 71 -1.47 -44.01 -0.31
CA ARG A 71 -2.53 -45.02 -0.48
C ARG A 71 -3.46 -45.14 0.72
N THR A 72 -2.94 -44.94 1.92
CA THR A 72 -3.66 -45.05 3.19
C THR A 72 -3.98 -43.70 3.82
N HIS A 73 -3.82 -42.60 3.08
CA HIS A 73 -4.12 -41.26 3.59
C HIS A 73 -5.61 -41.12 3.94
N GLU A 74 -5.93 -40.45 5.04
CA GLU A 74 -7.30 -40.47 5.58
C GLU A 74 -8.27 -39.54 4.84
N ARG A 75 -7.75 -38.57 4.09
CA ARG A 75 -8.54 -37.61 3.31
C ARG A 75 -8.49 -37.93 1.82
N ASP A 76 -9.49 -37.46 1.08
CA ASP A 76 -9.48 -37.48 -0.38
C ASP A 76 -8.43 -36.49 -0.89
N LEU A 77 -7.62 -36.92 -1.86
CA LEU A 77 -6.52 -36.14 -2.43
C LEU A 77 -6.81 -35.65 -3.85
N LYS A 78 -7.85 -36.17 -4.51
CA LYS A 78 -8.27 -35.68 -5.82
C LYS A 78 -8.65 -34.20 -5.75
N GLY A 79 -8.03 -33.43 -6.63
CA GLY A 79 -8.17 -31.97 -6.69
C GLY A 79 -6.93 -31.23 -6.20
N ASP A 80 -6.07 -31.88 -5.42
CA ASP A 80 -4.76 -31.35 -5.04
C ASP A 80 -3.77 -31.52 -6.19
N ASN A 81 -3.87 -30.65 -7.19
CA ASN A 81 -3.06 -30.73 -8.41
C ASN A 81 -1.57 -30.62 -8.10
N ASP A 82 -1.20 -29.84 -7.09
CA ASP A 82 0.16 -29.63 -6.61
C ASP A 82 0.82 -30.95 -6.18
N LEU A 83 0.08 -31.88 -5.55
CA LEU A 83 0.58 -33.19 -5.15
C LEU A 83 1.07 -34.06 -6.32
N LEU A 84 0.55 -33.84 -7.53
CA LEU A 84 0.91 -34.63 -8.71
C LEU A 84 2.38 -34.50 -9.08
N VAL A 85 3.10 -33.48 -8.60
CA VAL A 85 4.57 -33.39 -8.75
C VAL A 85 5.29 -34.57 -8.08
N LEU A 86 4.71 -35.16 -7.04
CA LEU A 86 5.25 -36.32 -6.34
C LEU A 86 4.64 -37.64 -6.82
N THR A 87 3.34 -37.65 -7.16
CA THR A 87 2.61 -38.90 -7.44
C THR A 87 2.48 -39.21 -8.92
N ARG A 88 2.47 -38.20 -9.79
CA ARG A 88 2.45 -38.30 -11.26
C ARG A 88 3.41 -37.28 -11.92
N PRO A 89 4.72 -37.30 -11.56
CA PRO A 89 5.70 -36.37 -12.14
C PRO A 89 5.79 -36.48 -13.66
N ASP A 90 5.48 -37.66 -14.22
CA ASP A 90 5.41 -37.90 -15.67
C ASP A 90 4.36 -37.02 -16.37
N VAL A 91 3.21 -36.80 -15.73
CA VAL A 91 2.14 -35.95 -16.28
C VAL A 91 2.56 -34.49 -16.26
N ILE A 92 3.06 -34.02 -15.11
CA ILE A 92 3.44 -32.61 -14.93
C ILE A 92 4.61 -32.24 -15.85
N GLU A 93 5.65 -33.08 -15.92
CA GLU A 93 6.81 -32.84 -16.80
C GLU A 93 6.39 -32.82 -18.27
N ASN A 94 5.46 -33.69 -18.68
CA ASN A 94 4.92 -33.67 -20.04
C ASN A 94 4.15 -32.38 -20.36
N ILE A 95 3.32 -31.88 -19.44
CA ILE A 95 2.59 -30.60 -19.63
C ILE A 95 3.57 -29.44 -19.82
N HIS A 96 4.66 -29.36 -19.03
CA HIS A 96 5.70 -28.36 -19.25
C HIS A 96 6.33 -28.49 -20.65
N HIS A 97 6.61 -29.71 -21.11
CA HIS A 97 7.14 -29.90 -22.46
C HIS A 97 6.18 -29.43 -23.55
N GLU A 98 4.87 -29.65 -23.39
CA GLU A 98 3.85 -29.19 -24.35
C GLU A 98 3.80 -27.65 -24.45
N TYR A 99 3.87 -26.93 -23.33
CA TYR A 99 3.90 -25.47 -23.34
C TYR A 99 5.21 -24.90 -23.90
N LEU A 100 6.35 -25.51 -23.56
CA LEU A 100 7.65 -25.12 -24.11
C LEU A 100 7.72 -25.38 -25.64
N GLU A 101 7.08 -26.45 -26.12
CA GLU A 101 6.91 -26.73 -27.55
C GLU A 101 6.00 -25.71 -28.25
N ALA A 102 4.92 -25.30 -27.58
CA ALA A 102 4.01 -24.27 -28.09
C ALA A 102 4.69 -22.89 -28.19
N GLY A 103 5.74 -22.66 -27.41
CA GLY A 103 6.61 -21.50 -27.54
C GLY A 103 6.78 -20.69 -26.27
N SER A 104 6.33 -21.15 -25.10
CA SER A 104 6.56 -20.45 -23.82
C SER A 104 8.05 -20.22 -23.57
N ASP A 105 8.38 -19.03 -23.08
CA ASP A 105 9.70 -18.63 -22.60
C ASP A 105 9.86 -18.81 -21.11
N ILE A 106 8.77 -18.55 -20.38
CA ILE A 106 8.64 -18.70 -18.94
C ILE A 106 7.56 -19.78 -18.72
N ILE A 107 7.86 -20.77 -17.88
CA ILE A 107 6.87 -21.75 -17.40
C ILE A 107 6.70 -21.62 -15.90
N GLU A 108 5.48 -21.78 -15.43
CA GLU A 108 5.15 -21.78 -14.00
C GLU A 108 5.42 -23.16 -13.39
N THR A 109 5.88 -23.22 -12.14
CA THR A 109 5.88 -24.46 -11.36
C THR A 109 4.45 -24.84 -10.99
N ASN A 110 4.16 -26.15 -10.90
CA ASN A 110 2.86 -26.63 -10.40
C ASN A 110 2.81 -26.52 -8.85
N THR A 111 2.73 -25.30 -8.35
CA THR A 111 2.84 -24.96 -6.91
C THR A 111 1.86 -23.88 -6.45
N PHE A 112 0.77 -23.67 -7.19
CA PHE A 112 -0.23 -22.65 -6.87
C PHE A 112 -0.79 -22.77 -5.44
N ASN A 113 -0.97 -24.00 -4.95
CA ASN A 113 -1.40 -24.32 -3.59
C ASN A 113 -0.28 -24.96 -2.74
N GLY A 114 0.98 -24.72 -3.10
CA GLY A 114 2.17 -25.23 -2.42
C GLY A 114 2.46 -24.55 -1.08
N THR A 115 1.45 -24.21 -0.28
CA THR A 115 1.60 -23.63 1.06
C THR A 115 1.02 -24.55 2.12
N SER A 116 1.51 -24.46 3.36
CA SER A 116 0.91 -25.19 4.49
C SER A 116 -0.55 -24.82 4.75
N VAL A 117 -0.95 -23.59 4.41
CA VAL A 117 -2.34 -23.12 4.51
C VAL A 117 -3.26 -23.88 3.56
N SER A 118 -2.92 -23.98 2.28
CA SER A 118 -3.75 -24.70 1.30
C SER A 118 -3.65 -26.23 1.50
N GLN A 119 -2.46 -26.75 1.77
CA GLN A 119 -2.24 -28.19 1.97
C GLN A 119 -2.92 -28.73 3.24
N ALA A 120 -3.28 -27.86 4.19
CA ALA A 120 -4.07 -28.24 5.36
C ALA A 120 -5.47 -28.76 5.03
N ASP A 121 -6.07 -28.39 3.89
CA ASP A 121 -7.36 -28.95 3.45
C ASP A 121 -7.22 -30.45 3.12
N TYR A 122 -6.05 -30.84 2.61
CA TYR A 122 -5.70 -32.23 2.27
C TYR A 122 -4.95 -32.97 3.39
N GLY A 123 -4.50 -32.28 4.44
CA GLY A 123 -3.71 -32.87 5.53
C GLY A 123 -2.28 -33.22 5.11
N LEU A 124 -1.68 -32.38 4.27
CA LEU A 124 -0.37 -32.57 3.65
C LEU A 124 0.63 -31.46 4.02
N GLU A 125 0.41 -30.76 5.12
CA GLU A 125 1.26 -29.65 5.58
C GLU A 125 2.74 -30.09 5.72
N ALA A 126 2.98 -31.33 6.15
CA ALA A 126 4.31 -31.86 6.41
C ALA A 126 5.19 -32.05 5.15
N ILE A 127 4.62 -31.97 3.94
CA ILE A 127 5.35 -32.18 2.68
C ILE A 127 5.47 -30.90 1.84
N VAL A 128 5.03 -29.75 2.34
CA VAL A 128 4.99 -28.47 1.60
C VAL A 128 6.37 -28.11 1.04
N TYR A 129 7.41 -28.13 1.86
CA TYR A 129 8.77 -27.85 1.40
C TYR A 129 9.21 -28.83 0.28
N GLU A 130 9.00 -30.13 0.47
CA GLU A 130 9.35 -31.18 -0.51
C GLU A 130 8.60 -30.98 -1.84
N LEU A 131 7.31 -30.69 -1.77
CA LEU A 131 6.44 -30.46 -2.92
C LEU A 131 7.02 -29.35 -3.80
N ASN A 132 7.37 -28.21 -3.20
CA ASN A 132 7.91 -27.07 -3.93
C ASN A 132 9.30 -27.33 -4.53
N VAL A 133 10.18 -28.02 -3.79
CA VAL A 133 11.51 -28.40 -4.30
C VAL A 133 11.38 -29.28 -5.53
N GLU A 134 10.54 -30.31 -5.48
CA GLU A 134 10.38 -31.26 -6.59
C GLU A 134 9.66 -30.64 -7.78
N ALA A 135 8.66 -29.78 -7.54
CA ALA A 135 7.98 -29.02 -8.59
C ALA A 135 8.96 -28.12 -9.37
N ALA A 136 9.80 -27.37 -8.65
CA ALA A 136 10.82 -26.52 -9.25
C ALA A 136 11.85 -27.35 -10.04
N ARG A 137 12.31 -28.48 -9.50
CA ARG A 137 13.23 -29.39 -10.21
C ARG A 137 12.63 -29.96 -11.49
N LEU A 138 11.35 -30.36 -11.47
CA LEU A 138 10.61 -30.85 -12.65
C LEU A 138 10.59 -29.80 -13.75
N ALA A 139 10.14 -28.58 -13.43
CA ALA A 139 10.11 -27.47 -14.38
C ALA A 139 11.51 -27.12 -14.90
N LYS A 140 12.54 -27.10 -14.03
CA LYS A 140 13.93 -26.81 -14.43
C LYS A 140 14.52 -27.87 -15.35
N ARG A 141 14.19 -29.15 -15.18
CA ARG A 141 14.59 -30.20 -16.13
C ARG A 141 14.00 -29.94 -17.51
N ALA A 142 12.69 -29.69 -17.60
CA ALA A 142 12.03 -29.40 -18.86
C ALA A 142 12.63 -28.15 -19.53
N SER A 143 12.81 -27.07 -18.77
CA SER A 143 13.44 -25.81 -19.24
C SER A 143 14.87 -26.04 -19.75
N THR A 144 15.69 -26.83 -19.04
CA THR A 144 17.07 -27.14 -19.43
C THR A 144 17.11 -27.90 -20.76
N VAL A 145 16.23 -28.90 -20.93
CA VAL A 145 16.12 -29.67 -22.18
C VAL A 145 15.79 -28.74 -23.36
N TRP A 146 14.83 -27.84 -23.20
CA TRP A 146 14.41 -26.93 -24.26
C TRP A 146 15.44 -25.82 -24.54
N THR A 147 16.08 -25.28 -23.51
CA THR A 147 17.20 -24.33 -23.67
C THR A 147 18.35 -24.99 -24.43
N GLY A 148 18.67 -26.27 -24.16
CA GLY A 148 19.66 -27.01 -24.91
C GLY A 148 19.31 -27.24 -26.39
N ARG A 149 18.01 -27.27 -26.73
CA ARG A 149 17.53 -27.37 -28.12
C ARG A 149 17.60 -26.03 -28.86
N THR A 150 17.35 -24.92 -28.16
CA THR A 150 17.41 -23.56 -28.72
C THR A 150 18.24 -22.62 -27.82
N PRO A 151 19.58 -22.70 -27.85
CA PRO A 151 20.43 -21.97 -26.89
C PRO A 151 20.34 -20.44 -27.01
N ASP A 152 19.96 -19.92 -28.18
CA ASP A 152 19.71 -18.50 -28.45
C ASP A 152 18.42 -17.98 -27.81
N ARG A 153 17.57 -18.89 -27.33
CA ARG A 153 16.31 -18.60 -26.66
C ARG A 153 16.30 -19.41 -25.36
N PRO A 154 16.87 -18.92 -24.25
CA PRO A 154 16.79 -19.58 -22.96
C PRO A 154 15.34 -19.68 -22.48
N ARG A 155 15.07 -20.66 -21.61
CA ARG A 155 13.80 -20.86 -20.92
C ARG A 155 13.97 -20.62 -19.43
N PHE A 156 12.95 -20.06 -18.81
CA PHE A 156 12.95 -19.67 -17.42
C PHE A 156 11.81 -20.34 -16.67
N VAL A 157 12.00 -20.59 -15.38
CA VAL A 157 11.01 -21.18 -14.49
C VAL A 157 10.59 -20.15 -13.46
N ALA A 158 9.30 -19.86 -13.44
CA ALA A 158 8.64 -19.06 -12.41
C ALA A 158 8.13 -19.96 -11.28
N GLY A 159 8.65 -19.77 -10.07
CA GLY A 159 8.10 -20.37 -8.87
C GLY A 159 6.75 -19.75 -8.53
N ALA A 160 5.65 -20.39 -8.92
CA ALA A 160 4.30 -19.89 -8.72
C ALA A 160 3.88 -19.99 -7.24
N ILE A 161 3.41 -18.88 -6.70
CA ILE A 161 2.93 -18.69 -5.33
C ILE A 161 1.50 -18.14 -5.45
N GLY A 162 0.51 -19.00 -5.24
CA GLY A 162 -0.89 -18.60 -5.23
C GLY A 162 -1.31 -17.93 -3.92
N PRO A 163 -2.52 -17.35 -3.86
CA PRO A 163 -2.94 -16.46 -2.77
C PRO A 163 -3.44 -17.18 -1.50
N THR A 164 -3.43 -18.52 -1.50
CA THR A 164 -4.12 -19.42 -0.52
C THR A 164 -5.65 -19.30 -0.54
N ASN A 165 -6.32 -20.08 0.32
CA ASN A 165 -7.78 -20.01 0.53
C ASN A 165 -8.18 -19.07 1.70
N ARG A 166 -7.24 -18.32 2.29
CA ARG A 166 -7.47 -17.43 3.43
C ARG A 166 -7.27 -15.97 3.05
N THR A 167 -7.94 -15.07 3.75
CA THR A 167 -7.86 -13.62 3.55
C THR A 167 -7.37 -12.94 4.83
N LEU A 168 -6.57 -11.89 4.69
CA LEU A 168 -6.12 -11.04 5.79
C LEU A 168 -6.92 -9.74 5.89
N SER A 169 -7.55 -9.31 4.79
CA SER A 169 -8.28 -8.03 4.73
C SER A 169 -9.78 -8.17 4.97
N ILE A 170 -10.35 -9.37 4.82
CA ILE A 170 -11.80 -9.60 4.84
C ILE A 170 -12.15 -10.54 6.00
N SER A 171 -13.21 -10.22 6.75
CA SER A 171 -13.73 -11.12 7.78
C SER A 171 -14.46 -12.33 7.20
N PRO A 172 -14.23 -13.55 7.73
CA PRO A 172 -15.05 -14.72 7.41
C PRO A 172 -16.43 -14.71 8.10
N ASP A 173 -16.63 -13.87 9.12
CA ASP A 173 -17.84 -13.83 9.94
C ASP A 173 -18.53 -12.47 9.78
N VAL A 174 -19.74 -12.51 9.23
CA VAL A 174 -20.57 -11.32 9.01
C VAL A 174 -20.95 -10.62 10.33
N ASN A 175 -20.91 -11.32 11.47
CA ASN A 175 -21.24 -10.77 12.78
C ASN A 175 -20.03 -10.19 13.53
N ASP A 176 -18.80 -10.51 13.09
CA ASP A 176 -17.58 -9.94 13.66
C ASP A 176 -16.70 -9.38 12.53
N PRO A 177 -16.86 -8.10 12.17
CA PRO A 177 -16.08 -7.45 11.12
C PRO A 177 -14.55 -7.48 11.36
N ALA A 178 -14.11 -7.63 12.62
CA ALA A 178 -12.70 -7.67 12.97
C ALA A 178 -12.09 -9.07 12.93
N ALA A 179 -12.90 -10.13 12.84
CA ALA A 179 -12.41 -11.50 12.83
C ALA A 179 -11.56 -11.80 11.59
N ARG A 180 -10.52 -12.64 11.77
CA ARG A 180 -9.67 -13.15 10.68
C ARG A 180 -9.41 -14.64 10.92
N THR A 181 -9.37 -15.42 9.84
CA THR A 181 -9.11 -16.86 9.92
C THR A 181 -7.62 -17.21 10.05
N ILE A 182 -6.75 -16.26 9.70
CA ILE A 182 -5.31 -16.40 9.72
C ILE A 182 -4.69 -15.05 10.12
N THR A 183 -3.47 -15.07 10.65
CA THR A 183 -2.70 -13.87 10.97
C THR A 183 -1.67 -13.59 9.87
N PHE A 184 -1.21 -12.34 9.79
CA PHE A 184 -0.15 -11.95 8.86
C PHE A 184 1.11 -12.80 9.04
N ASP A 185 1.54 -13.02 10.29
CA ASP A 185 2.73 -13.82 10.59
C ASP A 185 2.57 -15.28 10.15
N ALA A 186 1.43 -15.91 10.40
CA ALA A 186 1.18 -17.29 9.97
C ALA A 186 1.19 -17.42 8.44
N LEU A 187 0.63 -16.43 7.72
CA LEU A 187 0.64 -16.44 6.26
C LEU A 187 2.04 -16.14 5.69
N ARG A 188 2.78 -15.20 6.29
CA ARG A 188 4.19 -14.93 5.97
C ARG A 188 5.03 -16.20 6.13
N ASP A 189 4.88 -16.91 7.24
CA ASP A 189 5.64 -18.14 7.53
C ASP A 189 5.34 -19.25 6.51
N ALA A 190 4.07 -19.39 6.10
CA ALA A 190 3.67 -20.32 5.05
C ALA A 190 4.28 -19.97 3.68
N TYR A 191 4.30 -18.68 3.31
CA TYR A 191 4.96 -18.22 2.10
C TYR A 191 6.49 -18.38 2.16
N ALA A 192 7.11 -18.17 3.32
CA ALA A 192 8.54 -18.37 3.51
C ALA A 192 8.93 -19.84 3.32
N GLU A 193 8.16 -20.78 3.87
CA GLU A 193 8.36 -22.22 3.65
C GLU A 193 8.27 -22.60 2.16
N GLN A 194 7.25 -22.10 1.47
CA GLN A 194 7.07 -22.30 0.03
C GLN A 194 8.24 -21.73 -0.76
N ALA A 195 8.58 -20.46 -0.54
CA ALA A 195 9.64 -19.75 -1.23
C ALA A 195 11.00 -20.45 -1.05
N ARG A 196 11.29 -20.91 0.18
CA ARG A 196 12.51 -21.68 0.47
C ARG A 196 12.59 -22.93 -0.41
N GLY A 197 11.51 -23.70 -0.50
CA GLY A 197 11.46 -24.89 -1.35
C GLY A 197 11.64 -24.59 -2.83
N LEU A 198 10.99 -23.54 -3.34
CA LEU A 198 11.13 -23.09 -4.74
C LEU A 198 12.58 -22.66 -5.05
N LEU A 199 13.18 -21.86 -4.17
CA LEU A 199 14.56 -21.37 -4.32
C LEU A 199 15.57 -22.53 -4.27
N ASP A 200 15.41 -23.49 -3.35
CA ASP A 200 16.28 -24.68 -3.27
C ASP A 200 16.07 -25.66 -4.43
N GLY A 201 14.88 -25.63 -5.05
CA GLY A 201 14.60 -26.32 -6.30
C GLY A 201 15.20 -25.63 -7.54
N GLY A 202 15.70 -24.41 -7.41
CA GLY A 202 16.46 -23.69 -8.44
C GLY A 202 15.61 -22.92 -9.46
N VAL A 203 14.46 -22.37 -9.04
CA VAL A 203 13.65 -21.47 -9.89
C VAL A 203 14.46 -20.24 -10.34
N ASP A 204 14.11 -19.68 -11.50
CA ASP A 204 14.78 -18.51 -12.07
C ASP A 204 14.18 -17.20 -11.57
N LEU A 205 12.90 -17.23 -11.21
CA LEU A 205 12.13 -16.11 -10.67
C LEU A 205 11.00 -16.62 -9.79
N LEU A 206 10.43 -15.76 -8.94
CA LEU A 206 9.26 -16.06 -8.12
C LEU A 206 8.07 -15.26 -8.63
N LEU A 207 6.89 -15.88 -8.66
CA LEU A 207 5.66 -15.28 -9.15
C LEU A 207 4.60 -15.36 -8.05
N VAL A 208 4.29 -14.22 -7.42
CA VAL A 208 3.12 -14.10 -6.54
C VAL A 208 1.94 -13.71 -7.42
N GLU A 209 0.99 -14.62 -7.61
CA GLU A 209 -0.05 -14.46 -8.62
C GLU A 209 -1.47 -14.65 -8.10
N THR A 210 -2.44 -14.24 -8.94
CA THR A 210 -3.87 -14.29 -8.62
C THR A 210 -4.15 -13.57 -7.30
N ILE A 211 -3.45 -12.44 -7.07
CA ILE A 211 -3.57 -11.67 -5.83
C ILE A 211 -4.97 -11.06 -5.77
N PHE A 212 -5.83 -11.65 -4.95
CA PHE A 212 -7.17 -11.11 -4.67
C PHE A 212 -7.19 -10.23 -3.41
N ASP A 213 -6.20 -10.41 -2.52
CA ASP A 213 -6.01 -9.67 -1.27
C ASP A 213 -4.58 -9.13 -1.22
N THR A 214 -4.43 -7.82 -1.30
CA THR A 214 -3.12 -7.15 -1.30
C THR A 214 -2.37 -7.36 0.01
N LEU A 215 -3.08 -7.53 1.13
CA LEU A 215 -2.42 -7.80 2.41
C LEU A 215 -1.78 -9.21 2.42
N ASN A 216 -2.37 -10.19 1.73
CA ASN A 216 -1.73 -11.49 1.51
C ASN A 216 -0.45 -11.34 0.68
N ALA A 217 -0.50 -10.54 -0.39
CA ALA A 217 0.69 -10.28 -1.21
C ALA A 217 1.79 -9.55 -0.41
N LYS A 218 1.43 -8.62 0.47
CA LYS A 218 2.39 -8.00 1.40
C LYS A 218 3.02 -9.02 2.35
N ALA A 219 2.26 -9.99 2.86
CA ALA A 219 2.82 -11.09 3.66
C ALA A 219 3.82 -11.93 2.84
N ALA A 220 3.51 -12.21 1.58
CA ALA A 220 4.44 -12.88 0.66
C ALA A 220 5.70 -12.02 0.42
N ILE A 221 5.56 -10.73 0.12
CA ILE A 221 6.68 -9.81 -0.10
C ILE A 221 7.63 -9.77 1.10
N VAL A 222 7.09 -9.68 2.32
CA VAL A 222 7.87 -9.72 3.56
C VAL A 222 8.61 -11.06 3.68
N ALA A 223 7.94 -12.18 3.43
CA ALA A 223 8.54 -13.51 3.45
C ALA A 223 9.69 -13.64 2.44
N LEU A 224 9.49 -13.19 1.20
CA LEU A 224 10.52 -13.21 0.16
C LEU A 224 11.71 -12.34 0.52
N SER A 225 11.47 -11.13 1.02
CA SER A 225 12.54 -10.21 1.46
C SER A 225 13.40 -10.83 2.56
N GLU A 226 12.77 -11.51 3.54
CA GLU A 226 13.47 -12.20 4.62
C GLU A 226 14.27 -13.41 4.13
N GLU A 227 13.72 -14.20 3.21
CA GLU A 227 14.44 -15.34 2.62
C GLU A 227 15.64 -14.87 1.77
N PHE A 228 15.50 -13.78 1.01
CA PHE A 228 16.61 -13.19 0.25
C PHE A 228 17.71 -12.65 1.16
N GLU A 229 17.36 -11.95 2.24
CA GLU A 229 18.31 -11.45 3.22
C GLU A 229 19.09 -12.60 3.86
N GLN A 230 18.40 -13.67 4.26
CA GLN A 230 19.03 -14.85 4.88
C GLN A 230 19.96 -15.60 3.92
N ARG A 231 19.61 -15.66 2.63
CA ARG A 231 20.40 -16.34 1.60
C ARG A 231 21.55 -15.50 1.05
N GLY A 232 21.46 -14.18 1.18
CA GLY A 232 22.40 -13.23 0.61
C GLY A 232 22.24 -13.02 -0.90
N TYR A 233 21.27 -13.67 -1.56
CA TYR A 233 20.96 -13.47 -2.98
C TYR A 233 19.45 -13.39 -3.21
N GLU A 234 19.05 -12.66 -4.24
CA GLU A 234 17.65 -12.51 -4.68
C GLU A 234 17.47 -13.04 -6.10
N VAL A 235 16.25 -13.47 -6.44
CA VAL A 235 15.80 -13.71 -7.82
C VAL A 235 14.74 -12.67 -8.21
N PRO A 236 14.52 -12.39 -9.50
CA PRO A 236 13.43 -11.52 -9.93
C PRO A 236 12.07 -11.96 -9.36
N VAL A 237 11.29 -11.00 -8.85
CA VAL A 237 9.93 -11.25 -8.33
C VAL A 237 8.90 -10.65 -9.28
N MET A 238 7.92 -11.43 -9.70
CA MET A 238 6.74 -10.99 -10.44
C MET A 238 5.54 -10.92 -9.50
N LEU A 239 4.71 -9.89 -9.66
CA LEU A 239 3.45 -9.75 -8.93
C LEU A 239 2.30 -9.68 -9.94
N SER A 240 1.27 -10.51 -9.78
CA SER A 240 0.11 -10.50 -10.66
C SER A 240 -1.20 -10.43 -9.87
N VAL A 241 -1.95 -9.36 -10.08
CA VAL A 241 -3.24 -9.10 -9.43
C VAL A 241 -4.39 -9.69 -10.23
N THR A 242 -5.45 -10.08 -9.54
CA THR A 242 -6.71 -10.47 -10.18
C THR A 242 -7.79 -9.45 -9.90
N VAL A 243 -8.54 -9.07 -10.94
CA VAL A 243 -9.68 -8.14 -10.86
C VAL A 243 -10.95 -8.98 -10.94
N THR A 244 -11.78 -8.93 -9.91
CA THR A 244 -12.89 -9.88 -9.76
C THR A 244 -14.06 -9.61 -10.68
N ASP A 245 -14.27 -8.37 -11.10
CA ASP A 245 -15.39 -7.99 -11.93
C ASP A 245 -15.15 -6.70 -12.74
N ARG A 246 -16.21 -6.17 -13.35
CA ARG A 246 -16.17 -4.95 -14.16
C ARG A 246 -16.06 -3.65 -13.34
N SER A 247 -15.92 -3.71 -12.01
CA SER A 247 -15.66 -2.53 -11.18
C SER A 247 -14.19 -2.12 -11.19
N GLY A 248 -13.28 -2.99 -11.62
CA GLY A 248 -11.84 -2.70 -11.64
C GLY A 248 -11.14 -2.86 -10.28
N ARG A 249 -11.79 -3.54 -9.33
CA ARG A 249 -11.26 -3.76 -7.98
C ARG A 249 -10.88 -5.21 -7.74
N THR A 250 -9.94 -5.41 -6.82
CA THR A 250 -9.64 -6.71 -6.23
C THR A 250 -10.82 -7.20 -5.39
N LEU A 251 -10.81 -8.47 -4.96
CA LEU A 251 -11.81 -8.99 -4.03
C LEU A 251 -11.84 -8.21 -2.70
N SER A 252 -10.67 -7.72 -2.28
CA SER A 252 -10.46 -6.86 -1.11
C SER A 252 -10.85 -5.39 -1.33
N GLY A 253 -11.40 -5.05 -2.50
CA GLY A 253 -11.97 -3.74 -2.81
C GLY A 253 -10.97 -2.69 -3.28
N GLN A 254 -9.70 -3.06 -3.48
CA GLN A 254 -8.65 -2.11 -3.84
C GLN A 254 -8.60 -1.87 -5.36
N THR A 255 -8.39 -0.63 -5.79
CA THR A 255 -8.16 -0.28 -7.19
C THR A 255 -6.77 -0.73 -7.66
N ILE A 256 -6.57 -0.84 -8.98
CA ILE A 256 -5.32 -1.33 -9.57
C ILE A 256 -4.13 -0.41 -9.28
N ASP A 257 -4.35 0.90 -9.34
CA ASP A 257 -3.35 1.89 -8.98
C ASP A 257 -2.95 1.80 -7.50
N ALA A 258 -3.93 1.61 -6.61
CA ALA A 258 -3.70 1.43 -5.18
C ALA A 258 -2.95 0.13 -4.87
N PHE A 259 -3.26 -0.95 -5.59
CA PHE A 259 -2.48 -2.19 -5.52
C PHE A 259 -1.00 -1.95 -5.91
N TYR A 260 -0.75 -1.25 -7.02
CA TYR A 260 0.61 -0.97 -7.46
C TYR A 260 1.37 -0.10 -6.45
N VAL A 261 0.76 1.00 -5.96
CA VAL A 261 1.35 1.85 -4.91
C VAL A 261 1.65 1.05 -3.63
N SER A 262 0.78 0.11 -3.27
CA SER A 262 0.91 -0.72 -2.06
C SER A 262 2.00 -1.78 -2.16
N THR A 263 2.39 -2.20 -3.37
CA THR A 263 3.29 -3.34 -3.58
C THR A 263 4.60 -2.99 -4.28
N ARG A 264 4.72 -1.81 -4.89
CA ARG A 264 5.94 -1.38 -5.62
C ARG A 264 7.23 -1.36 -4.78
N HIS A 265 7.10 -1.28 -3.46
CA HIS A 265 8.23 -1.36 -2.52
C HIS A 265 8.98 -2.70 -2.61
N ALA A 266 8.34 -3.75 -3.16
CA ALA A 266 8.97 -5.02 -3.47
C ALA A 266 9.93 -4.96 -4.68
N LEU A 267 10.01 -3.82 -5.38
CA LEU A 267 10.78 -3.63 -6.61
C LEU A 267 10.56 -4.77 -7.62
N PRO A 268 9.29 -5.09 -7.96
CA PRO A 268 8.99 -6.27 -8.76
C PRO A 268 9.61 -6.14 -10.16
N PHE A 269 10.12 -7.24 -10.67
CA PHE A 269 10.59 -7.34 -12.05
C PHE A 269 9.47 -7.07 -13.04
N SER A 270 8.29 -7.63 -12.80
CA SER A 270 7.07 -7.26 -13.50
C SER A 270 5.86 -7.18 -12.57
N VAL A 271 4.92 -6.32 -12.94
CA VAL A 271 3.58 -6.28 -12.36
C VAL A 271 2.56 -6.60 -13.44
N GLY A 272 1.52 -7.36 -13.13
CA GLY A 272 0.58 -7.81 -14.15
C GLY A 272 -0.82 -8.11 -13.67
N ILE A 273 -1.66 -8.55 -14.61
CA ILE A 273 -3.04 -8.95 -14.34
C ILE A 273 -3.27 -10.37 -14.90
N ASN A 274 -3.91 -11.21 -14.10
CA ASN A 274 -4.26 -12.58 -14.51
C ASN A 274 -5.60 -13.05 -13.93
N CYS A 275 -6.13 -14.10 -14.57
CA CYS A 275 -7.33 -14.81 -14.14
C CYS A 275 -8.60 -13.93 -14.07
N ALA A 276 -9.69 -14.51 -13.57
CA ALA A 276 -11.05 -13.98 -13.37
C ALA A 276 -11.80 -13.47 -14.63
N LEU A 277 -11.10 -12.77 -15.51
CA LEU A 277 -11.63 -12.07 -16.66
C LEU A 277 -10.93 -12.54 -17.95
N GLY A 278 -11.64 -12.43 -19.07
CA GLY A 278 -11.05 -12.59 -20.40
C GLY A 278 -10.25 -11.35 -20.81
N ALA A 279 -9.55 -11.44 -21.94
CA ALA A 279 -8.73 -10.33 -22.43
C ALA A 279 -9.56 -9.05 -22.69
N ARG A 280 -10.80 -9.19 -23.20
CA ARG A 280 -11.66 -8.01 -23.49
C ARG A 280 -11.95 -7.20 -22.23
N GLU A 281 -12.26 -7.87 -21.13
CA GLU A 281 -12.60 -7.24 -19.86
C GLU A 281 -11.38 -6.71 -19.10
N ILE A 282 -10.21 -7.36 -19.23
CA ILE A 282 -8.96 -6.93 -18.57
C ILE A 282 -8.38 -5.66 -19.19
N ARG A 283 -8.60 -5.44 -20.49
CA ARG A 283 -7.99 -4.34 -21.25
C ARG A 283 -7.93 -2.98 -20.52
N PRO A 284 -9.04 -2.39 -20.03
CA PRO A 284 -9.00 -1.06 -19.40
C PRO A 284 -8.09 -1.02 -18.18
N TYR A 285 -8.11 -2.07 -17.35
CA TYR A 285 -7.31 -2.18 -16.14
C TYR A 285 -5.84 -2.42 -16.44
N LEU A 286 -5.56 -3.19 -17.49
CA LEU A 286 -4.20 -3.36 -17.99
C LEU A 286 -3.61 -2.03 -18.49
N ALA A 287 -4.42 -1.23 -19.19
CA ALA A 287 -3.98 0.09 -19.65
C ALA A 287 -3.66 1.02 -18.46
N GLU A 288 -4.49 1.02 -17.42
CA GLU A 288 -4.24 1.75 -16.18
C GLU A 288 -2.94 1.32 -15.49
N LEU A 289 -2.77 0.01 -15.26
CA LEU A 289 -1.54 -0.54 -14.66
C LEU A 289 -0.31 -0.20 -15.51
N SER A 290 -0.41 -0.38 -16.83
CA SER A 290 0.67 -0.11 -17.77
C SER A 290 1.10 1.35 -17.77
N ASN A 291 0.19 2.30 -17.57
CA ASN A 291 0.55 3.71 -17.53
C ASN A 291 1.32 4.09 -16.26
N GLN A 292 1.11 3.36 -15.16
CA GLN A 292 1.70 3.67 -13.86
C GLN A 292 2.95 2.86 -13.54
N ALA A 293 3.03 1.63 -14.04
CA ALA A 293 4.10 0.71 -13.72
C ALA A 293 5.45 1.20 -14.27
N SER A 294 6.41 1.43 -13.38
CA SER A 294 7.81 1.70 -13.76
C SER A 294 8.62 0.40 -13.93
N THR A 295 7.93 -0.72 -14.07
CA THR A 295 8.48 -2.07 -14.21
C THR A 295 7.97 -2.68 -15.53
N PHE A 296 8.37 -3.92 -15.83
CA PHE A 296 7.75 -4.65 -16.94
C PHE A 296 6.30 -5.00 -16.62
N VAL A 297 5.46 -5.14 -17.65
CA VAL A 297 4.05 -5.48 -17.48
C VAL A 297 3.74 -6.86 -18.04
N SER A 298 3.11 -7.71 -17.22
CA SER A 298 2.63 -9.04 -17.63
C SER A 298 1.11 -9.08 -17.75
N CYS A 299 0.58 -9.84 -18.70
CA CYS A 299 -0.85 -10.09 -18.80
C CYS A 299 -1.14 -11.50 -19.34
N TYR A 300 -1.86 -12.30 -18.57
CA TYR A 300 -2.20 -13.67 -18.95
C TYR A 300 -3.66 -13.97 -18.55
N PRO A 301 -4.62 -13.56 -19.41
CA PRO A 301 -6.05 -13.65 -19.11
C PRO A 301 -6.59 -15.08 -19.26
N ASN A 302 -7.83 -15.29 -18.82
CA ASN A 302 -8.55 -16.53 -19.14
C ASN A 302 -8.89 -16.59 -20.64
N ALA A 303 -9.18 -17.80 -21.15
CA ALA A 303 -9.74 -18.01 -22.49
C ALA A 303 -11.24 -17.60 -22.53
N GLY A 304 -11.49 -16.31 -22.32
CA GLY A 304 -12.83 -15.77 -22.11
C GLY A 304 -13.38 -16.02 -20.70
N LEU A 305 -14.66 -15.71 -20.50
CA LEU A 305 -15.38 -16.02 -19.27
C LEU A 305 -15.85 -17.48 -19.31
N PRO A 306 -15.87 -18.20 -18.16
CA PRO A 306 -16.42 -19.55 -18.12
C PRO A 306 -17.90 -19.55 -18.46
N ASN A 307 -18.36 -20.55 -19.21
CA ASN A 307 -19.76 -20.76 -19.53
C ASN A 307 -20.53 -21.39 -18.35
N GLU A 308 -21.83 -21.65 -18.52
CA GLU A 308 -22.70 -22.21 -17.47
C GLU A 308 -22.24 -23.59 -16.95
N PHE A 309 -21.39 -24.29 -17.71
CA PHE A 309 -20.80 -25.58 -17.34
C PHE A 309 -19.39 -25.46 -16.74
N GLY A 310 -18.84 -24.24 -16.66
CA GLY A 310 -17.48 -23.97 -16.19
C GLY A 310 -16.40 -24.16 -17.26
N ASP A 311 -16.79 -24.43 -18.51
CA ASP A 311 -15.88 -24.58 -19.64
C ASP A 311 -15.56 -23.22 -20.29
N TYR A 312 -14.49 -23.17 -21.09
CA TYR A 312 -14.02 -21.97 -21.78
C TYR A 312 -14.18 -22.14 -23.30
N ASP A 313 -14.97 -21.26 -23.91
CA ASP A 313 -15.36 -21.37 -25.32
C ASP A 313 -14.49 -20.52 -26.27
N GLU A 314 -13.66 -19.60 -25.74
CA GLU A 314 -12.79 -18.75 -26.57
C GLU A 314 -11.75 -19.61 -27.30
N LEU A 315 -11.58 -19.37 -28.60
CA LEU A 315 -10.69 -20.16 -29.44
C LEU A 315 -9.25 -19.60 -29.42
N PRO A 316 -8.22 -20.44 -29.68
CA PRO A 316 -6.82 -20.01 -29.75
C PRO A 316 -6.56 -18.75 -30.58
N ASP A 317 -7.13 -18.67 -31.79
CA ASP A 317 -6.95 -17.53 -32.69
C ASP A 317 -7.62 -16.25 -32.15
N GLU A 318 -8.73 -16.39 -31.42
CA GLU A 318 -9.42 -15.25 -30.81
C GLU A 318 -8.58 -14.67 -29.66
N THR A 319 -8.08 -15.52 -28.75
CA THR A 319 -7.16 -15.09 -27.68
C THR A 319 -5.89 -14.46 -28.28
N GLY A 320 -5.30 -15.08 -29.31
CA GLY A 320 -4.11 -14.56 -29.99
C GLY A 320 -4.34 -13.16 -30.58
N GLN A 321 -5.49 -12.90 -31.21
CA GLN A 321 -5.83 -11.58 -31.74
C GLN A 321 -6.02 -10.53 -30.64
N LEU A 322 -6.63 -10.89 -29.52
CA LEU A 322 -6.82 -9.98 -28.39
C LEU A 322 -5.48 -9.59 -27.74
N LEU A 323 -4.58 -10.54 -27.54
CA LEU A 323 -3.26 -10.27 -26.96
C LEU A 323 -2.33 -9.53 -27.94
N ARG A 324 -2.49 -9.74 -29.24
CA ARG A 324 -1.85 -8.92 -30.27
C ARG A 324 -2.24 -7.45 -30.14
N GLU A 325 -3.51 -7.15 -29.87
CA GLU A 325 -3.97 -5.78 -29.69
C GLU A 325 -3.32 -5.10 -28.48
N PHE A 326 -3.09 -5.84 -27.39
CA PHE A 326 -2.34 -5.33 -26.23
C PHE A 326 -0.90 -4.98 -26.58
N ALA A 327 -0.24 -5.85 -27.36
CA ALA A 327 1.11 -5.64 -27.85
C ALA A 327 1.20 -4.42 -28.79
N GLU A 328 0.29 -4.32 -29.77
CA GLU A 328 0.22 -3.18 -30.71
C GLU A 328 -0.08 -1.85 -29.98
N SER A 329 -0.85 -1.92 -28.89
CA SER A 329 -1.12 -0.78 -28.00
C SER A 329 0.07 -0.42 -27.07
N GLY A 330 1.13 -1.23 -27.07
CA GLY A 330 2.29 -1.02 -26.20
C GLY A 330 2.00 -1.21 -24.71
N LEU A 331 1.07 -2.10 -24.35
CA LEU A 331 0.65 -2.30 -22.95
C LEU A 331 1.42 -3.40 -22.21
N VAL A 332 2.10 -4.30 -22.93
CA VAL A 332 2.64 -5.54 -22.35
C VAL A 332 4.10 -5.78 -22.73
N ASN A 333 4.79 -6.44 -21.82
CA ASN A 333 6.15 -6.95 -21.98
C ASN A 333 6.16 -8.49 -21.97
N ILE A 334 5.24 -9.09 -21.21
CA ILE A 334 5.08 -10.54 -21.05
C ILE A 334 3.60 -10.88 -21.27
N VAL A 335 3.30 -11.91 -22.07
CA VAL A 335 1.93 -12.39 -22.29
C VAL A 335 1.83 -13.90 -22.14
N GLY A 336 0.68 -14.41 -21.69
CA GLY A 336 0.45 -15.84 -21.52
C GLY A 336 -1.03 -16.18 -21.44
N GLY A 337 -1.37 -17.27 -20.77
CA GLY A 337 -2.75 -17.68 -20.54
C GLY A 337 -2.99 -18.16 -19.12
N CYS A 338 -4.22 -17.95 -18.61
CA CYS A 338 -4.68 -18.54 -17.35
C CYS A 338 -5.76 -19.60 -17.63
N CYS A 339 -6.84 -19.66 -16.86
CA CYS A 339 -7.85 -20.71 -16.95
C CYS A 339 -8.43 -20.85 -18.37
N GLY A 340 -8.57 -22.10 -18.83
CA GLY A 340 -9.10 -22.42 -20.17
C GLY A 340 -8.05 -22.43 -21.29
N THR A 341 -6.89 -21.80 -21.08
CA THR A 341 -5.83 -21.75 -22.09
C THR A 341 -5.07 -23.08 -22.20
N THR A 342 -4.53 -23.34 -23.39
CA THR A 342 -3.88 -24.62 -23.76
C THR A 342 -2.62 -24.36 -24.58
N PRO A 343 -1.79 -25.38 -24.87
CA PRO A 343 -0.66 -25.23 -25.79
C PRO A 343 -1.05 -24.64 -27.17
N ASP A 344 -2.25 -24.91 -27.67
CA ASP A 344 -2.73 -24.31 -28.92
C ASP A 344 -2.97 -22.80 -28.79
N HIS A 345 -3.50 -22.35 -27.64
CA HIS A 345 -3.64 -20.92 -27.33
C HIS A 345 -2.26 -20.25 -27.26
N ILE A 346 -1.30 -20.85 -26.56
CA ILE A 346 0.05 -20.30 -26.46
C ILE A 346 0.72 -20.21 -27.84
N ARG A 347 0.53 -21.21 -28.70
CA ARG A 347 1.04 -21.17 -30.08
C ARG A 347 0.41 -20.04 -30.90
N ALA A 348 -0.90 -19.83 -30.77
CA ALA A 348 -1.61 -18.74 -31.45
C ALA A 348 -1.14 -17.36 -30.94
N ILE A 349 -0.98 -17.19 -29.62
CA ILE A 349 -0.42 -15.98 -29.00
C ILE A 349 1.00 -15.73 -29.51
N ALA A 350 1.85 -16.76 -29.53
CA ALA A 350 3.22 -16.67 -30.00
C ALA A 350 3.32 -16.16 -31.45
N GLN A 351 2.45 -16.67 -32.31
CA GLN A 351 2.36 -16.23 -33.71
C GLN A 351 1.84 -14.79 -33.81
N ALA A 352 0.82 -14.44 -33.02
CA ALA A 352 0.14 -13.16 -33.11
C ALA A 352 1.01 -11.99 -32.62
N VAL A 353 1.85 -12.20 -31.58
CA VAL A 353 2.74 -11.17 -31.02
C VAL A 353 4.16 -11.17 -31.61
N SER A 354 4.47 -12.13 -32.49
CA SER A 354 5.79 -12.24 -33.10
C SER A 354 6.18 -10.97 -33.89
N GLY A 355 7.37 -10.44 -33.61
CA GLY A 355 7.91 -9.25 -34.29
C GLY A 355 7.33 -7.91 -33.83
N LEU A 356 6.40 -7.90 -32.87
CA LEU A 356 5.92 -6.67 -32.25
C LEU A 356 6.89 -6.19 -31.16
N PRO A 357 7.05 -4.86 -31.00
CA PRO A 357 7.91 -4.32 -29.96
C PRO A 357 7.26 -4.53 -28.58
N PRO A 358 8.07 -4.84 -27.55
CA PRO A 358 7.59 -4.83 -26.17
C PRO A 358 7.28 -3.39 -25.72
N ARG A 359 6.41 -3.26 -24.71
CA ARG A 359 6.12 -1.98 -24.05
C ARG A 359 7.40 -1.27 -23.59
N ALA A 360 7.51 0.03 -23.87
CA ALA A 360 8.55 0.86 -23.29
C ALA A 360 8.25 1.12 -21.81
N VAL A 361 9.19 0.75 -20.93
CA VAL A 361 9.05 1.02 -19.49
C VAL A 361 9.26 2.51 -19.24
N PRO A 362 8.28 3.24 -18.67
CA PRO A 362 8.41 4.66 -18.37
C PRO A 362 9.44 4.87 -17.27
N THR A 363 10.09 6.05 -17.28
CA THR A 363 10.91 6.47 -16.15
C THR A 363 10.01 6.71 -14.94
N PRO A 364 10.31 6.15 -13.75
CA PRO A 364 9.49 6.39 -12.56
C PRO A 364 9.34 7.89 -12.31
N GLU A 365 8.10 8.36 -12.19
CA GLU A 365 7.84 9.70 -11.69
C GLU A 365 7.87 9.68 -10.17
N HIS A 366 8.79 10.44 -9.60
CA HIS A 366 8.91 10.53 -8.15
C HIS A 366 7.81 11.43 -7.58
N ARG A 367 6.74 10.81 -7.08
CA ARG A 367 5.61 11.46 -6.42
C ARG A 367 5.36 10.84 -5.05
N THR A 368 4.97 11.65 -4.07
CA THR A 368 4.53 11.13 -2.78
C THR A 368 3.17 10.46 -2.98
N GLN A 369 3.08 9.18 -2.67
CA GLN A 369 1.86 8.41 -2.81
C GLN A 369 1.66 7.48 -1.63
N PHE A 370 0.45 7.49 -1.09
CA PHE A 370 -0.06 6.57 -0.07
C PHE A 370 -1.33 5.90 -0.60
N ALA A 371 -1.80 4.84 0.05
CA ALA A 371 -2.99 4.14 -0.42
C ALA A 371 -3.81 3.54 0.73
N GLY A 372 -5.13 3.69 0.64
CA GLY A 372 -6.10 2.80 1.25
C GLY A 372 -6.59 1.80 0.21
N LEU A 373 -7.90 1.74 -0.01
CA LEU A 373 -8.50 1.12 -1.20
C LEU A 373 -8.29 1.94 -2.48
N GLU A 374 -8.01 3.24 -2.33
CA GLU A 374 -7.70 4.18 -3.41
C GLU A 374 -6.36 4.89 -3.12
N VAL A 375 -5.73 5.44 -4.17
CA VAL A 375 -4.46 6.17 -4.06
C VAL A 375 -4.70 7.60 -3.60
N LEU A 376 -3.89 8.05 -2.65
CA LEU A 376 -3.66 9.46 -2.37
C LEU A 376 -2.31 9.87 -2.99
N THR A 377 -2.35 10.73 -4.00
CA THR A 377 -1.14 11.31 -4.62
C THR A 377 -0.97 12.75 -4.15
N ILE A 378 0.24 13.11 -3.73
CA ILE A 378 0.61 14.46 -3.27
C ILE A 378 1.74 14.99 -4.16
N ASP A 379 1.40 15.96 -4.99
CA ASP A 379 2.28 16.69 -5.91
C ASP A 379 2.34 18.20 -5.57
N THR A 380 2.92 19.01 -6.46
CA THR A 380 3.07 20.46 -6.25
C THR A 380 1.78 21.25 -6.37
N ASP A 381 0.78 20.70 -7.08
CA ASP A 381 -0.52 21.35 -7.30
C ASP A 381 -1.57 20.85 -6.27
N SER A 382 -1.18 19.88 -5.44
CA SER A 382 -2.01 19.31 -4.40
C SER A 382 -2.28 20.32 -3.29
N ASN A 383 -3.49 20.25 -2.75
CA ASN A 383 -3.88 21.04 -1.60
C ASN A 383 -3.17 20.60 -0.32
N PHE A 384 -3.33 21.38 0.73
CA PHE A 384 -2.99 20.93 2.07
C PHE A 384 -3.75 19.65 2.42
N GLN A 385 -3.04 18.64 2.91
CA GLN A 385 -3.63 17.35 3.25
C GLN A 385 -3.99 17.28 4.74
N MET A 386 -5.27 17.02 5.02
CA MET A 386 -5.78 16.89 6.38
C MET A 386 -5.65 15.45 6.87
N ILE A 387 -4.96 15.25 7.99
CA ILE A 387 -4.89 13.97 8.69
C ILE A 387 -5.83 14.04 9.90
N GLY A 388 -6.86 13.20 9.93
CA GLY A 388 -7.86 13.22 11.01
C GLY A 388 -7.31 12.72 12.35
N GLU A 389 -7.37 13.56 13.40
CA GLU A 389 -6.77 13.31 14.72
C GLU A 389 -7.66 12.58 15.75
N ARG A 390 -8.96 12.40 15.49
CA ARG A 390 -9.97 12.03 16.52
C ARG A 390 -9.99 10.55 16.87
N THR A 391 -9.37 9.70 16.07
CA THR A 391 -9.18 8.26 16.29
C THR A 391 -7.97 7.98 17.20
N ASN A 392 -7.87 8.77 18.27
CA ASN A 392 -6.76 8.79 19.20
C ASN A 392 -7.28 8.66 20.64
N VAL A 393 -6.92 7.58 21.33
CA VAL A 393 -7.38 7.30 22.71
C VAL A 393 -6.92 8.37 23.72
N THR A 394 -5.77 9.00 23.49
CA THR A 394 -5.27 10.07 24.36
C THR A 394 -5.86 11.45 24.03
N GLY A 395 -6.18 11.68 22.75
CA GLY A 395 -6.63 12.97 22.23
C GLY A 395 -8.15 13.18 22.20
N SER A 396 -8.94 12.09 22.15
CA SER A 396 -10.39 12.14 21.92
C SER A 396 -11.15 11.42 23.02
N ALA A 397 -11.81 12.18 23.89
CA ALA A 397 -12.57 11.61 25.01
C ALA A 397 -13.72 10.68 24.57
N ARG A 398 -14.38 10.99 23.44
CA ARG A 398 -15.43 10.13 22.86
C ARG A 398 -14.82 8.80 22.39
N PHE A 399 -13.74 8.85 21.62
CA PHE A 399 -13.10 7.65 21.08
C PHE A 399 -12.52 6.77 22.20
N ALA A 400 -11.83 7.38 23.16
CA ALA A 400 -11.28 6.70 24.33
C ALA A 400 -12.35 5.92 25.11
N ARG A 401 -13.54 6.53 25.31
CA ARG A 401 -14.67 5.87 25.97
C ARG A 401 -15.15 4.67 25.15
N LEU A 402 -15.35 4.83 23.85
CA LEU A 402 -15.87 3.78 22.97
C LEU A 402 -14.92 2.58 22.90
N ILE A 403 -13.61 2.83 22.75
CA ILE A 403 -12.59 1.79 22.74
C ILE A 403 -12.52 1.06 24.09
N LYS A 404 -12.53 1.79 25.21
CA LYS A 404 -12.50 1.19 26.57
C LYS A 404 -13.77 0.39 26.89
N SER A 405 -14.90 0.72 26.27
CA SER A 405 -16.16 -0.03 26.36
C SER A 405 -16.29 -1.13 25.30
N GLU A 406 -15.28 -1.32 24.44
CA GLU A 406 -15.32 -2.26 23.30
C GLU A 406 -16.47 -2.02 22.31
N GLU A 407 -16.97 -0.77 22.22
CA GLU A 407 -18.01 -0.33 21.28
C GLU A 407 -17.38 0.03 19.90
N TYR A 408 -16.81 -0.97 19.21
CA TYR A 408 -16.03 -0.77 17.98
C TYR A 408 -16.85 -0.23 16.80
N SER A 409 -18.13 -0.59 16.70
CA SER A 409 -19.05 -0.08 15.67
C SER A 409 -19.25 1.43 15.82
N GLU A 410 -19.50 1.90 17.03
CA GLU A 410 -19.65 3.31 17.34
C GLU A 410 -18.29 4.02 17.24
N ALA A 411 -17.19 3.33 17.56
CA ALA A 411 -15.84 3.88 17.37
C ALA A 411 -15.52 4.11 15.89
N SER A 412 -15.95 3.22 14.97
CA SER A 412 -15.74 3.40 13.53
C SER A 412 -16.44 4.64 12.99
N SER A 413 -17.59 5.03 13.57
CA SER A 413 -18.27 6.29 13.22
C SER A 413 -17.38 7.53 13.44
N VAL A 414 -16.44 7.49 14.39
CA VAL A 414 -15.48 8.60 14.58
C VAL A 414 -14.51 8.70 13.42
N ALA A 415 -14.05 7.58 12.85
CA ALA A 415 -13.24 7.59 11.63
C ALA A 415 -14.07 8.06 10.42
N MET A 416 -15.30 7.56 10.28
CA MET A 416 -16.22 7.96 9.21
C MET A 416 -16.49 9.47 9.21
N GLU A 417 -16.84 10.04 10.37
CA GLU A 417 -17.08 11.48 10.54
C GLU A 417 -15.89 12.33 10.07
N GLN A 418 -14.66 11.83 10.25
CA GLN A 418 -13.45 12.54 9.82
C GLN A 418 -13.28 12.50 8.30
N VAL A 419 -13.48 11.34 7.68
CA VAL A 419 -13.40 11.19 6.21
C VAL A 419 -14.47 12.05 5.53
N GLN A 420 -15.72 12.01 6.04
CA GLN A 420 -16.81 12.86 5.58
C GLN A 420 -16.56 14.35 5.84
N GLY A 421 -15.81 14.65 6.91
CA GLY A 421 -15.32 15.98 7.23
C GLY A 421 -14.13 16.45 6.40
N GLY A 422 -13.69 15.67 5.40
CA GLY A 422 -12.63 16.05 4.46
C GLY A 422 -11.24 15.53 4.80
N ALA A 423 -11.08 14.66 5.81
CA ALA A 423 -9.80 14.05 6.10
C ALA A 423 -9.30 13.21 4.91
N ASN A 424 -8.08 13.50 4.44
CA ASN A 424 -7.41 12.77 3.35
C ASN A 424 -6.73 11.50 3.87
N LEU A 425 -6.38 11.49 5.17
CA LEU A 425 -5.82 10.36 5.90
C LEU A 425 -6.45 10.28 7.29
N VAL A 426 -6.39 9.11 7.93
CA VAL A 426 -6.88 8.92 9.31
C VAL A 426 -5.72 8.46 10.20
N ASP A 427 -5.42 9.23 11.26
CA ASP A 427 -4.43 8.88 12.28
C ASP A 427 -5.09 7.99 13.35
N VAL A 428 -4.51 6.82 13.61
CA VAL A 428 -5.06 5.83 14.54
C VAL A 428 -4.06 5.59 15.65
N ASN A 429 -4.43 5.98 16.88
CA ASN A 429 -3.60 5.84 18.08
C ASN A 429 -4.35 5.10 19.19
N MET A 430 -3.73 4.02 19.69
CA MET A 430 -4.25 3.15 20.75
C MET A 430 -3.35 3.13 21.99
N ASP A 431 -2.47 4.11 22.15
CA ASP A 431 -1.56 4.20 23.28
C ASP A 431 -2.33 4.59 24.55
N GLU A 432 -2.46 3.67 25.49
CA GLU A 432 -3.04 3.91 26.81
C GLU A 432 -2.54 2.83 27.76
N ALA A 433 -2.17 3.20 28.98
CA ALA A 433 -1.51 2.27 29.92
C ALA A 433 -2.41 1.08 30.32
N MET A 434 -3.72 1.25 30.24
CA MET A 434 -4.72 0.25 30.63
C MET A 434 -5.24 -0.59 29.45
N LEU A 435 -4.78 -0.33 28.22
CA LEU A 435 -5.19 -1.08 27.03
C LEU A 435 -4.09 -2.06 26.59
N GLU A 436 -4.51 -3.20 26.05
CA GLU A 436 -3.65 -4.09 25.27
C GLU A 436 -3.46 -3.49 23.87
N SER A 437 -2.65 -2.42 23.78
CA SER A 437 -2.55 -1.56 22.60
C SER A 437 -2.32 -2.30 21.28
N GLU A 438 -1.50 -3.37 21.26
CA GLU A 438 -1.28 -4.18 20.06
C GLU A 438 -2.58 -4.83 19.57
N GLN A 439 -3.35 -5.45 20.47
CA GLN A 439 -4.59 -6.14 20.14
C GLN A 439 -5.69 -5.15 19.78
N THR A 440 -5.79 -4.04 20.50
CA THR A 440 -6.77 -2.98 20.22
C THR A 440 -6.51 -2.32 18.87
N MET A 441 -5.25 -2.05 18.53
CA MET A 441 -4.86 -1.51 17.22
C MET A 441 -5.27 -2.46 16.10
N ALA A 442 -4.86 -3.72 16.18
CA ALA A 442 -5.20 -4.73 15.19
C ALA A 442 -6.72 -4.90 15.04
N ARG A 443 -7.46 -4.97 16.14
CA ARG A 443 -8.91 -5.14 16.13
C ARG A 443 -9.62 -3.95 15.48
N PHE A 444 -9.25 -2.72 15.84
CA PHE A 444 -9.88 -1.53 15.27
C PHE A 444 -9.57 -1.36 13.78
N LEU A 445 -8.32 -1.58 13.36
CA LEU A 445 -7.94 -1.52 11.94
C LEU A 445 -8.65 -2.59 11.12
N ASN A 446 -8.72 -3.83 11.61
CA ASN A 446 -9.47 -4.89 10.96
C ASN A 446 -10.97 -4.56 10.83
N PHE A 447 -11.53 -3.86 11.81
CA PHE A 447 -12.92 -3.44 11.82
C PHE A 447 -13.16 -2.34 10.77
N ILE A 448 -12.39 -1.26 10.77
CA ILE A 448 -12.59 -0.17 9.80
C ILE A 448 -12.22 -0.55 8.37
N ALA A 449 -11.41 -1.61 8.18
CA ALA A 449 -11.13 -2.18 6.87
C ALA A 449 -12.38 -2.74 6.16
N THR A 450 -13.45 -3.07 6.90
CA THR A 450 -14.72 -3.54 6.31
C THR A 450 -15.65 -2.40 5.91
N GLU A 451 -15.32 -1.15 6.24
CA GLU A 451 -16.09 0.04 5.90
C GLU A 451 -15.45 0.73 4.69
N PRO A 452 -15.96 0.55 3.45
CA PRO A 452 -15.26 0.97 2.23
C PRO A 452 -14.97 2.47 2.18
N GLU A 453 -15.85 3.32 2.71
CA GLU A 453 -15.66 4.77 2.74
C GLU A 453 -14.49 5.18 3.64
N ILE A 454 -14.29 4.46 4.77
CA ILE A 454 -13.15 4.67 5.67
C ILE A 454 -11.89 4.06 5.06
N ALA A 455 -11.96 2.81 4.61
CA ALA A 455 -10.83 2.07 4.05
C ALA A 455 -10.29 2.68 2.74
N ARG A 456 -11.07 3.52 2.06
CA ARG A 456 -10.67 4.25 0.86
C ARG A 456 -9.42 5.10 1.06
N VAL A 457 -9.32 5.78 2.20
CA VAL A 457 -8.20 6.68 2.51
C VAL A 457 -7.05 5.93 3.20
N PRO A 458 -5.79 6.40 3.09
CA PRO A 458 -4.67 5.79 3.80
C PRO A 458 -4.75 6.00 5.32
N PHE A 459 -4.20 5.05 6.07
CA PHE A 459 -4.07 5.15 7.53
C PHE A 459 -2.66 5.57 7.96
N MET A 460 -2.61 6.46 8.96
CA MET A 460 -1.41 6.79 9.71
C MET A 460 -1.45 6.01 11.03
N ILE A 461 -0.55 5.04 11.18
CA ILE A 461 -0.49 4.15 12.34
C ILE A 461 0.33 4.86 13.41
N ASP A 462 -0.32 5.28 14.49
CA ASP A 462 0.29 6.12 15.52
C ASP A 462 0.52 5.37 16.84
N SER A 463 1.78 5.29 17.25
CA SER A 463 2.19 4.77 18.55
C SER A 463 3.63 5.12 18.90
N SER A 464 3.87 5.31 20.19
CA SER A 464 5.21 5.38 20.78
C SER A 464 5.91 4.02 20.88
N LYS A 465 5.16 2.91 20.72
CA LYS A 465 5.68 1.53 20.80
C LYS A 465 5.75 0.91 19.41
N TRP A 466 6.95 0.46 19.02
CA TRP A 466 7.14 -0.21 17.74
C TRP A 466 6.27 -1.47 17.57
N SER A 467 6.04 -2.23 18.65
CA SER A 467 5.18 -3.43 18.61
C SER A 467 3.75 -3.12 18.17
N VAL A 468 3.21 -1.96 18.57
CA VAL A 468 1.86 -1.52 18.20
C VAL A 468 1.83 -1.04 16.74
N ILE A 469 2.86 -0.30 16.30
CA ILE A 469 3.05 0.06 14.89
C ILE A 469 3.05 -1.19 14.02
N GLU A 470 3.88 -2.18 14.38
CA GLU A 470 4.02 -3.42 13.63
C GLU A 470 2.72 -4.23 13.62
N ALA A 471 2.00 -4.32 14.74
CA ALA A 471 0.67 -4.92 14.79
C ALA A 471 -0.32 -4.22 13.84
N GLY A 472 -0.24 -2.89 13.75
CA GLY A 472 -1.06 -2.12 12.82
C GLY A 472 -0.70 -2.36 11.36
N LEU A 473 0.59 -2.32 10.99
CA LEU A 473 1.08 -2.55 9.63
C LEU A 473 0.63 -3.92 9.07
N LYS A 474 0.53 -4.92 9.94
CA LYS A 474 0.05 -6.28 9.62
C LYS A 474 -1.46 -6.37 9.35
N CYS A 475 -2.20 -5.29 9.54
CA CYS A 475 -3.65 -5.21 9.33
C CYS A 475 -4.05 -4.30 8.15
N VAL A 476 -3.11 -3.59 7.51
CA VAL A 476 -3.44 -2.61 6.45
C VAL A 476 -2.98 -3.08 5.06
N GLN A 477 -3.95 -3.29 4.17
CA GLN A 477 -3.69 -3.73 2.80
C GLN A 477 -3.02 -2.66 1.91
N GLY A 478 -3.30 -1.38 2.18
CA GLY A 478 -2.76 -0.26 1.43
C GLY A 478 -1.29 0.06 1.74
N LYS A 479 -0.86 1.26 1.32
CA LYS A 479 0.42 1.88 1.71
C LYS A 479 0.17 2.87 2.88
N PRO A 480 0.41 2.46 4.13
CA PRO A 480 0.18 3.29 5.31
C PRO A 480 1.35 4.24 5.57
N ILE A 481 1.20 5.07 6.60
CA ILE A 481 2.26 5.89 7.17
C ILE A 481 2.51 5.47 8.62
N ILE A 482 3.76 5.34 9.01
CA ILE A 482 4.17 5.13 10.40
C ILE A 482 4.30 6.48 11.10
N ASN A 483 3.60 6.68 12.21
CA ASN A 483 3.71 7.83 13.09
C ASN A 483 4.15 7.34 14.49
N SER A 484 5.42 7.35 14.85
CA SER A 484 6.57 7.89 14.11
C SER A 484 7.85 7.15 14.47
N ILE A 485 8.93 7.45 13.76
CA ILE A 485 10.30 7.06 14.12
C ILE A 485 11.14 8.31 14.45
N SER A 486 12.24 8.13 15.18
CA SER A 486 13.13 9.24 15.56
C SER A 486 14.54 8.72 15.89
N LEU A 487 15.48 9.65 16.07
CA LEU A 487 16.86 9.35 16.46
C LEU A 487 17.05 9.25 17.98
N LYS A 488 15.96 9.32 18.76
CA LYS A 488 16.00 9.35 20.24
C LYS A 488 16.79 8.19 20.85
N GLU A 489 16.62 6.99 20.31
CA GLU A 489 17.28 5.76 20.78
C GLU A 489 18.58 5.46 19.97
N GLY A 490 19.07 6.44 19.22
CA GLY A 490 20.27 6.36 18.38
C GLY A 490 20.02 5.85 16.96
N GLU A 491 21.07 5.97 16.13
CA GLU A 491 21.03 5.66 14.69
C GLU A 491 20.69 4.20 14.40
N ALA A 492 21.22 3.26 15.19
CA ALA A 492 21.00 1.83 14.96
C ALA A 492 19.53 1.43 15.10
N ASP A 493 18.82 1.96 16.10
CA ASP A 493 17.38 1.70 16.26
C ASP A 493 16.56 2.41 15.16
N PHE A 494 16.94 3.63 14.81
CA PHE A 494 16.30 4.39 13.73
C PHE A 494 16.39 3.66 12.38
N LEU A 495 17.59 3.22 11.99
CA LEU A 495 17.83 2.49 10.74
C LEU A 495 17.14 1.11 10.73
N ARG A 496 17.13 0.41 11.86
CA ARG A 496 16.39 -0.85 12.00
C ARG A 496 14.89 -0.65 11.75
N LYS A 497 14.28 0.35 12.38
CA LYS A 497 12.86 0.68 12.20
C LYS A 497 12.56 1.14 10.77
N ALA A 498 13.44 1.94 10.16
CA ALA A 498 13.31 2.37 8.77
C ALA A 498 13.41 1.19 7.79
N THR A 499 14.33 0.25 8.01
CA THR A 499 14.45 -0.98 7.21
C THR A 499 13.16 -1.80 7.26
N LEU A 500 12.57 -1.96 8.45
CA LEU A 500 11.29 -2.63 8.61
C LEU A 500 10.16 -1.85 7.93
N ALA A 501 10.17 -0.51 7.99
CA ALA A 501 9.19 0.31 7.27
C ALA A 501 9.24 0.10 5.75
N GLN A 502 10.44 0.03 5.14
CA GLN A 502 10.60 -0.33 3.73
C GLN A 502 10.06 -1.72 3.43
N ARG A 503 10.38 -2.70 4.30
CA ARG A 503 9.92 -4.09 4.15
C ARG A 503 8.40 -4.22 4.16
N TYR A 504 7.71 -3.45 5.02
CA TYR A 504 6.24 -3.40 5.06
C TYR A 504 5.62 -2.46 4.01
N GLY A 505 6.45 -1.71 3.27
CA GLY A 505 6.00 -0.76 2.25
C GLY A 505 5.31 0.48 2.80
N ALA A 506 5.74 1.00 3.96
CA ALA A 506 5.14 2.15 4.62
C ALA A 506 5.96 3.44 4.44
N GLY A 507 5.26 4.57 4.36
CA GLY A 507 5.90 5.88 4.58
C GLY A 507 6.22 6.11 6.06
N VAL A 508 7.08 7.06 6.36
CA VAL A 508 7.51 7.34 7.75
C VAL A 508 7.38 8.82 8.10
N VAL A 509 6.72 9.10 9.22
CA VAL A 509 6.90 10.36 9.94
C VAL A 509 8.17 10.26 10.77
N VAL A 510 9.11 11.18 10.54
CA VAL A 510 10.36 11.30 11.28
C VAL A 510 10.27 12.53 12.17
N MET A 511 10.17 12.30 13.48
CA MET A 511 10.15 13.37 14.47
C MET A 511 11.52 14.02 14.60
N ALA A 512 11.56 15.35 14.74
CA ALA A 512 12.78 16.08 15.09
C ALA A 512 13.16 15.88 16.57
N PHE A 513 13.48 14.64 16.93
CA PHE A 513 13.88 14.19 18.26
C PHE A 513 15.07 13.26 18.10
N ASP A 514 16.19 13.59 18.73
CA ASP A 514 17.36 12.74 18.79
C ASP A 514 17.86 12.50 20.22
N GLU A 515 19.07 11.96 20.38
CA GLU A 515 19.64 11.55 21.66
C GLU A 515 19.77 12.70 22.67
N VAL A 516 19.76 13.96 22.20
CA VAL A 516 19.84 15.16 23.04
C VAL A 516 18.46 15.57 23.56
N GLY A 517 17.40 15.34 22.79
CA GLY A 517 16.05 15.79 23.14
C GLY A 517 15.22 16.20 21.92
N GLN A 518 14.04 16.77 22.22
CA GLN A 518 13.17 17.35 21.20
C GLN A 518 13.74 18.68 20.69
N ALA A 519 13.65 18.92 19.38
CA ALA A 519 14.06 20.17 18.78
C ALA A 519 13.02 21.29 18.98
N ASP A 520 13.48 22.41 19.53
CA ASP A 520 12.69 23.59 19.90
C ASP A 520 13.08 24.87 19.14
N THR A 521 14.32 24.95 18.64
CA THR A 521 14.87 26.04 17.80
C THR A 521 14.89 25.68 16.32
N VAL A 522 14.94 26.69 15.43
CA VAL A 522 15.01 26.48 13.97
C VAL A 522 16.22 25.63 13.61
N GLU A 523 17.39 25.98 14.14
CA GLU A 523 18.65 25.32 13.86
C GLU A 523 18.59 23.84 14.24
N ARG A 524 18.06 23.54 15.44
CA ARG A 524 17.97 22.17 15.93
C ARG A 524 16.99 21.33 15.11
N LYS A 525 15.84 21.89 14.74
CA LYS A 525 14.84 21.22 13.89
C LYS A 525 15.46 20.82 12.55
N VAL A 526 16.12 21.78 11.89
CA VAL A 526 16.78 21.58 10.59
C VAL A 526 17.92 20.56 10.69
N GLU A 527 18.76 20.65 11.73
CA GLU A 527 19.90 19.76 11.92
C GLU A 527 19.47 18.28 12.02
N ILE A 528 18.48 17.99 12.87
CA ILE A 528 17.98 16.62 13.06
C ILE A 528 17.34 16.10 11.78
N CYS A 529 16.48 16.89 11.11
CA CYS A 529 15.86 16.47 9.85
C CYS A 529 16.91 16.19 8.76
N LYS A 530 17.97 17.01 8.65
CA LYS A 530 19.05 16.77 7.68
C LYS A 530 19.85 15.51 8.00
N ARG A 531 20.14 15.25 9.28
CA ARG A 531 20.82 14.02 9.72
C ARG A 531 19.98 12.80 9.37
N ALA A 532 18.70 12.81 9.72
CA ALA A 532 17.78 11.71 9.39
C ALA A 532 17.64 11.50 7.88
N TYR A 533 17.53 12.57 7.08
CA TYR A 533 17.47 12.49 5.62
C TYR A 533 18.71 11.82 5.04
N GLN A 534 19.91 12.18 5.53
CA GLN A 534 21.16 11.57 5.08
C GLN A 534 21.21 10.08 5.43
N LEU A 535 20.87 9.71 6.66
CA LEU A 535 20.84 8.31 7.09
C LEU A 535 19.87 7.50 6.21
N LEU A 536 18.63 7.97 6.03
CA LEU A 536 17.62 7.26 5.25
C LEU A 536 18.00 7.14 3.76
N THR A 537 18.39 8.24 3.12
CA THR A 537 18.63 8.25 1.67
C THR A 537 20.00 7.71 1.26
N LYS A 538 21.03 7.81 2.12
CA LYS A 538 22.39 7.36 1.78
C LYS A 538 22.71 5.97 2.28
N GLU A 539 22.15 5.55 3.40
CA GLU A 539 22.45 4.23 3.97
C GLU A 539 21.42 3.16 3.60
N LEU A 540 20.14 3.54 3.40
CA LEU A 540 19.04 2.62 3.09
C LEU A 540 18.41 2.79 1.71
N ASP A 541 18.89 3.76 0.91
CA ASP A 541 18.27 4.15 -0.37
C ASP A 541 16.75 4.38 -0.23
N PHE A 542 16.33 4.93 0.91
CA PHE A 542 14.93 5.17 1.21
C PHE A 542 14.39 6.28 0.30
N ASP A 543 13.26 6.05 -0.36
CA ASP A 543 12.67 7.06 -1.26
C ASP A 543 12.32 8.32 -0.46
N PRO A 544 12.91 9.48 -0.78
CA PRO A 544 12.61 10.72 -0.07
C PRO A 544 11.12 11.12 -0.14
N HIS A 545 10.37 10.63 -1.13
CA HIS A 545 8.93 10.90 -1.27
C HIS A 545 8.07 10.15 -0.25
N ASP A 546 8.65 9.17 0.45
CA ASP A 546 8.03 8.41 1.54
C ASP A 546 8.44 8.93 2.92
N ILE A 547 9.23 10.00 2.98
CA ILE A 547 9.68 10.66 4.22
C ILE A 547 8.81 11.89 4.48
N ILE A 548 8.20 11.93 5.66
CA ILE A 548 7.51 13.09 6.20
C ILE A 548 8.26 13.55 7.44
N PHE A 549 8.74 14.79 7.48
CA PHE A 549 9.32 15.34 8.71
C PHE A 549 8.24 15.96 9.58
N ASP A 550 8.29 15.68 10.89
CA ASP A 550 7.59 16.46 11.91
C ASP A 550 8.64 17.26 12.72
N PRO A 551 8.82 18.56 12.43
CA PRO A 551 9.72 19.42 13.18
C PRO A 551 9.29 19.72 14.63
N ASN A 552 8.25 19.06 15.15
CA ASN A 552 7.59 19.28 16.43
C ASN A 552 6.84 20.63 16.51
N ILE A 553 5.51 20.56 16.38
CA ILE A 553 4.62 21.65 16.83
C ILE A 553 4.51 21.57 18.36
N LEU A 554 5.03 22.60 19.04
CA LEU A 554 5.05 22.69 20.50
C LEU A 554 4.07 23.75 21.01
N ALA A 555 3.65 23.63 22.27
CA ALA A 555 2.68 24.52 22.88
C ALA A 555 3.21 25.95 23.06
N VAL A 556 2.44 26.94 22.64
CA VAL A 556 2.72 28.36 22.85
C VAL A 556 1.81 28.96 23.94
N ALA A 557 2.07 30.22 24.32
CA ALA A 557 1.30 30.94 25.32
C ALA A 557 1.21 30.21 26.68
N THR A 558 2.27 29.48 27.05
CA THR A 558 2.35 28.70 28.30
C THR A 558 2.68 29.56 29.53
N GLY A 559 3.10 30.81 29.31
CA GLY A 559 3.62 31.71 30.36
C GLY A 559 5.14 31.62 30.58
N LEU A 560 5.82 30.72 29.87
CA LEU A 560 7.29 30.62 29.88
C LEU A 560 7.87 31.32 28.64
N GLU A 561 8.83 32.23 28.86
CA GLU A 561 9.43 33.04 27.79
C GLU A 561 10.13 32.20 26.73
N GLU A 562 10.75 31.09 27.14
CA GLU A 562 11.41 30.11 26.28
C GLU A 562 10.46 29.51 25.21
N HIS A 563 9.17 29.44 25.51
CA HIS A 563 8.17 28.84 24.62
C HIS A 563 7.57 29.83 23.61
N ASN A 564 7.86 31.13 23.75
CA ASN A 564 7.24 32.17 22.92
C ASN A 564 7.59 32.03 21.43
N ASN A 565 8.78 31.51 21.12
CA ASN A 565 9.26 31.37 19.74
C ASN A 565 8.86 30.04 19.07
N TYR A 566 8.22 29.10 19.77
CA TYR A 566 8.02 27.74 19.23
C TYR A 566 7.22 27.70 17.92
N ALA A 567 6.17 28.52 17.79
CA ALA A 567 5.36 28.57 16.58
C ALA A 567 6.14 29.15 15.38
N ILE A 568 6.78 30.30 15.55
CA ILE A 568 7.57 30.92 14.48
C ILE A 568 8.78 30.07 14.11
N ASN A 569 9.44 29.43 15.08
CA ASN A 569 10.56 28.51 14.83
C ASN A 569 10.12 27.32 13.96
N PHE A 570 8.91 26.80 14.17
CA PHE A 570 8.38 25.75 13.29
C PHE A 570 8.17 26.27 11.87
N ILE A 571 7.50 27.42 11.70
CA ILE A 571 7.21 28.03 10.39
C ILE A 571 8.50 28.31 9.62
N GLU A 572 9.52 28.88 10.28
CA GLU A 572 10.81 29.19 9.66
C GLU A 572 11.59 27.93 9.28
N ALA A 573 11.51 26.86 10.08
CA ALA A 573 12.19 25.60 9.81
C ALA A 573 11.64 24.88 8.56
N ILE A 574 10.33 24.98 8.26
CA ILE A 574 9.69 24.32 7.11
C ILE A 574 10.46 24.60 5.82
N LYS A 575 10.67 25.88 5.50
CA LYS A 575 11.31 26.29 4.26
C LYS A 575 12.74 25.74 4.16
N VAL A 576 13.49 25.83 5.25
CA VAL A 576 14.88 25.36 5.29
C VAL A 576 14.95 23.84 5.13
N ILE A 577 14.01 23.10 5.73
CA ILE A 577 13.92 21.64 5.58
C ILE A 577 13.59 21.26 4.14
N LYS A 578 12.59 21.90 3.53
CA LYS A 578 12.20 21.63 2.13
C LYS A 578 13.34 21.92 1.15
N ASP A 579 14.11 22.99 1.38
CA ASP A 579 15.26 23.34 0.56
C ASP A 579 16.44 22.36 0.76
N ALA A 580 16.65 21.88 1.99
CA ALA A 580 17.77 21.00 2.34
C ALA A 580 17.52 19.51 2.04
N CYS A 581 16.27 19.08 2.04
CA CYS A 581 15.85 17.68 1.94
C CYS A 581 14.83 17.52 0.79
N PRO A 582 15.27 17.51 -0.48
CA PRO A 582 14.35 17.45 -1.61
C PRO A 582 13.56 16.13 -1.63
N GLY A 583 12.29 16.20 -2.08
CA GLY A 583 11.35 15.09 -2.17
C GLY A 583 10.45 14.91 -0.94
N VAL A 584 10.92 15.34 0.24
CA VAL A 584 10.20 15.12 1.50
C VAL A 584 8.94 15.98 1.62
N LYS A 585 8.07 15.55 2.53
CA LYS A 585 6.93 16.34 3.01
C LYS A 585 7.15 16.78 4.45
N VAL A 586 6.42 17.80 4.88
CA VAL A 586 6.44 18.30 6.27
C VAL A 586 5.03 18.21 6.85
N SER A 587 4.95 17.72 8.09
CA SER A 587 3.73 17.56 8.88
C SER A 587 3.91 18.10 10.30
N GLY A 588 2.83 18.08 11.08
CA GLY A 588 2.87 18.29 12.53
C GLY A 588 1.50 18.13 13.21
N GLY A 589 1.51 17.86 14.51
CA GLY A 589 0.30 17.85 15.34
C GLY A 589 -0.19 19.24 15.72
N VAL A 590 -1.17 19.79 14.99
CA VAL A 590 -1.64 21.18 15.16
C VAL A 590 -2.30 21.40 16.53
N SER A 591 -3.00 20.38 17.04
CA SER A 591 -3.65 20.43 18.34
C SER A 591 -2.69 20.66 19.52
N ASN A 592 -1.39 20.35 19.37
CA ASN A 592 -0.37 20.60 20.40
C ASN A 592 -0.09 22.09 20.60
N LEU A 593 -0.23 22.90 19.56
CA LEU A 593 0.05 24.34 19.58
C LEU A 593 -0.80 25.08 20.62
N SER A 594 -2.07 24.70 20.73
CA SER A 594 -3.08 25.38 21.54
C SER A 594 -3.39 24.68 22.88
N PHE A 595 -2.49 23.82 23.36
CA PHE A 595 -2.66 23.05 24.59
C PHE A 595 -2.96 23.94 25.81
N SER A 596 -2.35 25.13 25.88
CA SER A 596 -2.55 26.13 26.94
C SER A 596 -4.00 26.64 27.06
N PHE A 597 -4.83 26.42 26.04
CA PHE A 597 -6.22 26.90 25.97
C PHE A 597 -7.25 25.75 25.96
N ARG A 598 -6.88 24.56 26.47
CA ARG A 598 -7.82 23.43 26.62
C ARG A 598 -9.11 23.87 27.34
N GLY A 599 -10.25 23.53 26.74
CA GLY A 599 -11.58 23.95 27.21
C GLY A 599 -12.12 25.22 26.56
N ASN A 600 -11.33 25.96 25.78
CA ASN A 600 -11.80 27.10 24.97
C ASN A 600 -11.58 26.81 23.46
N ASN A 601 -12.51 26.07 22.87
CA ASN A 601 -12.37 25.62 21.47
C ASN A 601 -12.34 26.77 20.48
N VAL A 602 -13.12 27.84 20.68
CA VAL A 602 -13.12 29.01 19.77
C VAL A 602 -11.73 29.62 19.63
N VAL A 603 -11.02 29.80 20.75
CA VAL A 603 -9.64 30.32 20.73
C VAL A 603 -8.68 29.29 20.10
N ARG A 604 -8.84 28.00 20.41
CA ARG A 604 -8.00 26.94 19.84
C ARG A 604 -8.12 26.86 18.32
N GLU A 605 -9.34 26.84 17.81
CA GLU A 605 -9.65 26.79 16.39
C GLU A 605 -9.08 28.02 15.66
N ALA A 606 -9.22 29.22 16.24
CA ALA A 606 -8.60 30.43 15.70
C ALA A 606 -7.06 30.33 15.64
N ILE A 607 -6.43 29.78 16.69
CA ILE A 607 -4.97 29.52 16.70
C ILE A 607 -4.58 28.54 15.60
N HIS A 608 -5.33 27.44 15.45
CA HIS A 608 -5.08 26.40 14.45
C HIS A 608 -5.16 26.95 13.03
N SER A 609 -6.26 27.64 12.70
CA SER A 609 -6.49 28.22 11.38
C SER A 609 -5.47 29.31 11.02
N ALA A 610 -5.13 30.20 11.96
CA ALA A 610 -4.11 31.21 11.74
C ALA A 610 -2.71 30.60 11.56
N PHE A 611 -2.35 29.59 12.35
CA PHE A 611 -1.08 28.89 12.20
C PHE A 611 -0.97 28.16 10.86
N LEU A 612 -1.99 27.39 10.50
CA LEU A 612 -2.04 26.64 9.24
C LEU A 612 -1.96 27.59 8.03
N TYR A 613 -2.71 28.69 8.03
CA TYR A 613 -2.66 29.69 6.97
C TYR A 613 -1.23 30.17 6.68
N HIS A 614 -0.44 30.46 7.72
CA HIS A 614 0.93 30.91 7.56
C HIS A 614 1.91 29.76 7.24
N ALA A 615 1.73 28.59 7.87
CA ALA A 615 2.59 27.43 7.67
C ALA A 615 2.45 26.83 6.26
N ILE A 616 1.23 26.73 5.73
CA ILE A 616 0.95 26.24 4.37
C ILE A 616 1.66 27.12 3.33
N ARG A 617 1.60 28.45 3.50
CA ARG A 617 2.25 29.40 2.57
C ARG A 617 3.77 29.30 2.51
N VAL A 618 4.41 28.71 3.52
CA VAL A 618 5.86 28.47 3.54
C VAL A 618 6.23 27.02 3.21
N GLY A 619 5.23 26.17 2.90
CA GLY A 619 5.44 24.82 2.39
C GLY A 619 5.06 23.69 3.35
N LEU A 620 4.17 23.90 4.33
CA LEU A 620 3.57 22.81 5.08
C LEU A 620 2.65 21.99 4.16
N ASP A 621 2.95 20.70 4.00
CA ASP A 621 2.25 19.85 3.03
C ASP A 621 0.99 19.19 3.63
N MET A 622 1.05 18.84 4.92
CA MET A 622 -0.01 18.12 5.63
C MET A 622 0.02 18.42 7.13
N ALA A 623 -1.04 18.11 7.87
CA ALA A 623 -0.97 18.14 9.34
C ALA A 623 -2.06 17.28 10.00
N ILE A 624 -1.79 16.86 11.24
CA ILE A 624 -2.74 16.15 12.10
C ILE A 624 -3.65 17.20 12.75
N VAL A 625 -4.93 17.16 12.36
CA VAL A 625 -5.95 18.18 12.65
C VAL A 625 -7.30 17.54 12.95
N ASN A 626 -8.17 18.29 13.61
CA ASN A 626 -9.59 17.99 13.61
C ASN A 626 -10.23 18.53 12.33
N ALA A 627 -10.28 17.72 11.27
CA ALA A 627 -10.72 18.12 9.94
C ALA A 627 -12.08 18.85 9.91
N GLY A 628 -13.03 18.46 10.77
CA GLY A 628 -14.36 19.06 10.83
C GLY A 628 -14.47 20.38 11.64
N GLN A 629 -13.40 20.84 12.28
CA GLN A 629 -13.38 22.01 13.18
C GLN A 629 -12.44 23.14 12.71
N LEU A 630 -11.88 23.07 11.50
CA LEU A 630 -11.08 24.17 10.97
C LEU A 630 -11.98 25.32 10.52
N VAL A 631 -11.83 26.48 11.16
CA VAL A 631 -12.52 27.71 10.78
C VAL A 631 -11.79 28.36 9.61
N VAL A 632 -12.50 28.95 8.67
CA VAL A 632 -11.90 29.71 7.56
C VAL A 632 -11.12 30.90 8.13
N TYR A 633 -9.87 31.11 7.70
CA TYR A 633 -9.00 32.14 8.25
C TYR A 633 -9.62 33.55 8.21
N GLU A 634 -10.36 33.87 7.13
CA GLU A 634 -11.03 35.17 6.97
C GLU A 634 -12.22 35.38 7.92
N ASP A 635 -12.83 34.31 8.41
CA ASP A 635 -14.00 34.37 9.28
C ASP A 635 -13.61 34.58 10.75
N ILE A 636 -12.31 34.49 11.07
CA ILE A 636 -11.81 34.74 12.43
C ILE A 636 -12.01 36.24 12.75
N PRO A 637 -12.70 36.57 13.87
CA PRO A 637 -12.89 37.97 14.27
C PRO A 637 -11.55 38.71 14.36
N GLN A 638 -11.47 39.90 13.74
CA GLN A 638 -10.22 40.63 13.55
C GLN A 638 -9.43 40.88 14.86
N GLU A 639 -10.13 41.17 15.96
CA GLU A 639 -9.50 41.37 17.27
C GLU A 639 -8.87 40.06 17.79
N LEU A 640 -9.60 38.94 17.70
CA LEU A 640 -9.09 37.62 18.08
C LEU A 640 -7.91 37.22 17.19
N LEU A 641 -8.01 37.43 15.88
CA LEU A 641 -6.95 37.13 14.92
C LEU A 641 -5.67 37.91 15.26
N GLN A 642 -5.77 39.19 15.61
CA GLN A 642 -4.61 39.98 16.02
C GLN A 642 -3.93 39.38 17.27
N HIS A 643 -4.70 38.99 18.28
CA HIS A 643 -4.15 38.36 19.48
C HIS A 643 -3.49 37.00 19.19
N VAL A 644 -4.09 36.22 18.30
CA VAL A 644 -3.56 34.93 17.85
C VAL A 644 -2.25 35.12 17.06
N GLU A 645 -2.19 36.06 16.12
CA GLU A 645 -0.96 36.31 15.36
C GLU A 645 0.17 36.87 16.24
N ASP A 646 -0.18 37.67 17.26
CA ASP A 646 0.81 38.19 18.21
C ASP A 646 1.54 37.05 18.95
N ILE A 647 0.85 35.95 19.29
CA ILE A 647 1.47 34.77 19.92
C ILE A 647 2.19 33.86 18.93
N ILE A 648 1.69 33.71 17.69
CA ILE A 648 2.31 32.84 16.68
C ILE A 648 3.66 33.42 16.24
N PHE A 649 3.72 34.74 16.04
CA PHE A 649 4.90 35.43 15.54
C PHE A 649 5.75 36.09 16.63
N ASN A 650 5.37 35.91 17.90
CA ASN A 650 6.01 36.57 19.05
C ASN A 650 6.24 38.08 18.82
N ARG A 651 5.23 38.79 18.30
CA ARG A 651 5.36 40.21 17.87
C ARG A 651 5.56 41.18 19.04
N ARG A 652 5.26 40.75 20.26
CA ARG A 652 5.24 41.58 21.46
C ARG A 652 5.45 40.74 22.73
N PRO A 653 6.09 41.31 23.77
CA PRO A 653 6.40 40.58 24.99
C PRO A 653 5.16 40.20 25.84
N ASP A 654 4.07 40.96 25.75
CA ASP A 654 2.83 40.75 26.50
C ASP A 654 1.75 39.97 25.71
N ALA A 655 2.12 39.30 24.60
CA ALA A 655 1.18 38.59 23.72
C ALA A 655 0.36 37.53 24.48
N THR A 656 1.05 36.70 25.27
CA THR A 656 0.45 35.63 26.07
C THR A 656 -0.58 36.17 27.07
N GLU A 657 -0.22 37.17 27.86
CA GLU A 657 -1.12 37.75 28.88
C GLU A 657 -2.37 38.37 28.24
N ARG A 658 -2.20 39.04 27.10
CA ARG A 658 -3.31 39.64 26.34
C ARG A 658 -4.28 38.58 25.83
N LEU A 659 -3.79 37.52 25.19
CA LEU A 659 -4.67 36.47 24.67
C LEU A 659 -5.34 35.70 25.81
N VAL A 660 -4.65 35.38 26.90
CA VAL A 660 -5.25 34.73 28.07
C VAL A 660 -6.34 35.60 28.70
N THR A 661 -6.14 36.92 28.75
CA THR A 661 -7.16 37.85 29.25
C THR A 661 -8.35 37.92 28.31
N PHE A 662 -8.13 38.03 27.00
CA PHE A 662 -9.18 38.04 25.98
C PHE A 662 -9.96 36.71 25.91
N ALA A 663 -9.28 35.58 26.09
CA ALA A 663 -9.90 34.27 26.11
C ALA A 663 -10.93 34.11 27.26
N LYS A 664 -10.82 34.89 28.35
CA LYS A 664 -11.82 34.90 29.43
C LYS A 664 -13.14 35.57 29.03
N SER A 665 -13.08 36.53 28.09
CA SER A 665 -14.28 37.16 27.52
C SER A 665 -14.91 36.32 26.41
N VAL A 666 -14.11 35.50 25.72
CA VAL A 666 -14.61 34.53 24.74
C VAL A 666 -15.02 33.25 25.47
N LYS A 667 -16.21 33.25 26.07
CA LYS A 667 -16.82 32.05 26.65
C LYS A 667 -17.73 31.38 25.63
N GLY A 668 -17.38 30.17 25.24
CA GLY A 668 -18.25 29.30 24.46
C GLY A 668 -17.78 27.85 24.56
N GLU A 669 -18.71 26.92 24.77
CA GLU A 669 -18.50 25.55 24.31
C GLU A 669 -18.25 25.67 22.80
N GLY A 670 -17.15 25.10 22.29
CA GLY A 670 -16.96 25.01 20.83
C GLY A 670 -18.24 24.46 20.25
N THR A 671 -18.76 25.15 19.23
CA THR A 671 -20.10 24.94 18.69
C THR A 671 -20.37 23.44 18.57
N THR A 672 -21.14 22.89 19.51
CA THR A 672 -22.08 21.84 19.15
C THR A 672 -22.84 22.47 18.01
N ARG A 673 -22.73 21.92 16.79
CA ARG A 673 -23.51 22.37 15.64
C ARG A 673 -25.00 22.19 15.99
N GLU A 674 -25.59 23.07 16.80
CA GLU A 674 -26.82 23.68 16.34
C GLU A 674 -26.38 24.42 15.09
N ALA A 675 -26.72 23.86 13.92
CA ALA A 675 -26.42 24.50 12.66
C ALA A 675 -26.88 25.95 12.78
N ASP A 676 -25.93 26.90 12.74
CA ASP A 676 -26.29 28.30 12.62
C ASP A 676 -26.98 28.42 11.26
N LEU A 677 -28.31 28.39 11.27
CA LEU A 677 -29.13 28.48 10.08
C LEU A 677 -29.42 29.95 9.73
N SER A 678 -28.74 30.93 10.34
CA SER A 678 -28.92 32.35 9.97
C SER A 678 -28.65 32.60 8.49
N TRP A 679 -27.69 31.88 7.88
CA TRP A 679 -27.44 31.94 6.44
C TRP A 679 -28.64 31.47 5.62
N ARG A 680 -29.55 30.66 6.18
CA ARG A 680 -30.80 30.23 5.54
C ARG A 680 -31.80 31.37 5.35
N GLU A 681 -31.65 32.47 6.08
CA GLU A 681 -32.48 33.66 5.92
C GLU A 681 -32.09 34.47 4.66
N ASN A 682 -30.93 34.18 4.06
CA ASN A 682 -30.48 34.83 2.83
C ASN A 682 -31.23 34.33 1.58
N SER A 683 -30.99 34.99 0.44
CA SER A 683 -31.56 34.58 -0.85
C SER A 683 -31.05 33.20 -1.29
N VAL A 684 -31.85 32.48 -2.09
CA VAL A 684 -31.47 31.15 -2.61
C VAL A 684 -30.10 31.15 -3.30
N GLU A 685 -29.70 32.23 -3.96
CA GLU A 685 -28.36 32.37 -4.56
C GLU A 685 -27.25 32.40 -3.53
N ALA A 686 -27.42 33.18 -2.46
CA ALA A 686 -26.45 33.26 -1.37
C ALA A 686 -26.38 31.96 -0.57
N ARG A 687 -27.52 31.27 -0.40
CA ARG A 687 -27.58 29.94 0.23
C ARG A 687 -26.86 28.88 -0.58
N LEU A 688 -27.10 28.81 -1.89
CA LEU A 688 -26.39 27.89 -2.79
C LEU A 688 -24.89 28.17 -2.81
N SER A 689 -24.48 29.44 -2.84
CA SER A 689 -23.07 29.83 -2.77
C SER A 689 -22.43 29.47 -1.42
N HIS A 690 -23.13 29.71 -0.30
CA HIS A 690 -22.65 29.37 1.04
C HIS A 690 -22.54 27.85 1.21
N ALA A 691 -23.56 27.10 0.81
CA ALA A 691 -23.53 25.64 0.83
C ALA A 691 -22.37 25.07 0.01
N LEU A 692 -22.08 25.66 -1.15
CA LEU A 692 -20.95 25.27 -1.99
C LEU A 692 -19.58 25.58 -1.35
N VAL A 693 -19.44 26.77 -0.75
CA VAL A 693 -18.21 27.23 -0.06
C VAL A 693 -17.90 26.37 1.17
N HIS A 694 -18.93 25.93 1.90
CA HIS A 694 -18.80 25.18 3.16
C HIS A 694 -19.09 23.68 3.04
N GLY A 695 -19.30 23.16 1.82
CA GLY A 695 -19.56 21.73 1.58
C GLY A 695 -20.85 21.17 2.19
N ILE A 696 -21.89 22.00 2.34
CA ILE A 696 -23.16 21.61 3.01
C ILE A 696 -24.10 20.96 2.00
N VAL A 697 -24.53 19.72 2.27
CA VAL A 697 -25.42 18.96 1.37
C VAL A 697 -26.89 18.87 1.84
N ASP A 698 -27.16 19.15 3.13
CA ASP A 698 -28.45 18.86 3.78
C ASP A 698 -29.66 19.57 3.17
N PHE A 699 -29.46 20.71 2.49
CA PHE A 699 -30.54 21.55 1.96
C PHE A 699 -30.57 21.63 0.43
N ILE A 700 -29.72 20.85 -0.25
CA ILE A 700 -29.51 20.95 -1.70
C ILE A 700 -30.82 20.77 -2.47
N ASP A 701 -31.60 19.73 -2.16
CA ASP A 701 -32.84 19.45 -2.91
C ASP A 701 -33.84 20.61 -2.84
N GLY A 702 -34.00 21.20 -1.66
CA GLY A 702 -34.91 22.32 -1.43
C GLY A 702 -34.44 23.62 -2.10
N ASP A 703 -33.16 23.96 -1.96
CA ASP A 703 -32.61 25.17 -2.58
C ASP A 703 -32.53 25.08 -4.09
N VAL A 704 -32.19 23.91 -4.63
CA VAL A 704 -32.15 23.69 -6.08
C VAL A 704 -33.54 23.77 -6.67
N GLU A 705 -34.58 23.24 -6.00
CA GLU A 705 -35.96 23.38 -6.48
C GLU A 705 -36.47 24.83 -6.41
N GLU A 706 -36.16 25.57 -5.34
CA GLU A 706 -36.49 27.00 -5.25
C GLU A 706 -35.78 27.80 -6.36
N ALA A 707 -34.49 27.54 -6.60
CA ALA A 707 -33.75 28.15 -7.70
C ALA A 707 -34.33 27.73 -9.07
N ARG A 708 -34.75 26.47 -9.25
CA ARG A 708 -35.39 26.00 -10.49
C ARG A 708 -36.69 26.70 -10.79
N GLN A 709 -37.46 27.08 -9.78
CA GLN A 709 -38.69 27.87 -9.95
C GLN A 709 -38.39 29.35 -10.24
N LYS A 710 -37.28 29.87 -9.71
CA LYS A 710 -36.85 31.28 -9.88
C LYS A 710 -36.17 31.54 -11.23
N TYR A 711 -35.38 30.60 -11.74
CA TYR A 711 -34.63 30.73 -12.99
C TYR A 711 -35.35 30.06 -14.17
N SER A 712 -35.34 30.71 -15.33
CA SER A 712 -36.07 30.23 -16.52
C SER A 712 -35.51 28.95 -17.14
N ARG A 713 -34.24 28.61 -16.85
CA ARG A 713 -33.55 27.41 -17.33
C ARG A 713 -32.63 26.87 -16.23
N PRO A 714 -32.55 25.54 -16.02
CA PRO A 714 -31.64 24.93 -15.05
C PRO A 714 -30.17 25.34 -15.24
N LEU A 715 -29.74 25.50 -16.49
CA LEU A 715 -28.38 25.96 -16.82
C LEU A 715 -28.02 27.31 -16.17
N LYS A 716 -29.00 28.20 -15.93
CA LYS A 716 -28.77 29.50 -15.30
C LYS A 716 -28.49 29.42 -13.80
N ILE A 717 -28.83 28.30 -13.16
CA ILE A 717 -28.46 28.03 -11.77
C ILE A 717 -26.96 27.66 -11.72
N ILE A 718 -26.51 26.88 -12.70
CA ILE A 718 -25.09 26.52 -12.88
C ILE A 718 -24.28 27.77 -13.21
N GLU A 719 -24.62 28.46 -14.30
CA GLU A 719 -23.89 29.66 -14.78
C GLU A 719 -23.99 30.86 -13.84
N GLY A 720 -24.97 30.89 -12.94
CA GLY A 720 -25.22 32.00 -12.01
C GLY A 720 -24.69 31.69 -10.60
N PRO A 721 -25.57 31.35 -9.65
CA PRO A 721 -25.21 31.21 -8.24
C PRO A 721 -24.11 30.16 -7.99
N LEU A 722 -24.10 29.03 -8.70
CA LEU A 722 -23.06 28.01 -8.52
C LEU A 722 -21.70 28.46 -9.06
N MET A 723 -21.63 29.04 -10.26
CA MET A 723 -20.37 29.61 -10.78
C MET A 723 -19.87 30.79 -9.95
N GLN A 724 -20.76 31.60 -9.38
CA GLN A 724 -20.39 32.67 -8.45
C GLN A 724 -19.77 32.08 -7.18
N GLY A 725 -20.37 31.02 -6.61
CA GLY A 725 -19.80 30.28 -5.49
C GLY A 725 -18.47 29.64 -5.85
N MET A 726 -18.34 28.99 -7.01
CA MET A 726 -17.08 28.44 -7.51
C MET A 726 -16.00 29.49 -7.69
N LYS A 727 -16.37 30.73 -8.04
CA LYS A 727 -15.42 31.84 -8.10
C LYS A 727 -14.96 32.23 -6.70
N VAL A 728 -15.84 32.29 -5.71
CA VAL A 728 -15.46 32.54 -4.30
C VAL A 728 -14.56 31.42 -3.78
N VAL A 729 -14.91 30.16 -4.05
CA VAL A 729 -14.04 29.00 -3.78
C VAL A 729 -12.69 29.20 -4.47
N GLY A 730 -12.66 29.52 -5.76
CA GLY A 730 -11.42 29.75 -6.51
C GLY A 730 -10.59 30.93 -6.02
N ASP A 731 -11.22 32.02 -5.58
CA ASP A 731 -10.55 33.22 -5.03
C ASP A 731 -9.96 32.93 -3.65
N LEU A 732 -10.71 32.25 -2.77
CA LEU A 732 -10.24 31.85 -1.44
C LEU A 732 -9.16 30.78 -1.53
N PHE A 733 -9.34 29.81 -2.42
CA PHE A 733 -8.38 28.76 -2.73
C PHE A 733 -7.10 29.33 -3.34
N GLY A 734 -7.20 30.22 -4.33
CA GLY A 734 -6.05 30.90 -4.95
C GLY A 734 -5.28 31.81 -3.99
N ALA A 735 -5.92 32.25 -2.89
CA ALA A 735 -5.30 33.01 -1.82
C ALA A 735 -4.79 32.12 -0.65
N GLY A 736 -5.06 30.81 -0.67
CA GLY A 736 -4.74 29.87 0.41
C GLY A 736 -5.53 30.12 1.70
N LYS A 737 -6.73 30.69 1.61
CA LYS A 737 -7.57 31.13 2.74
C LYS A 737 -8.77 30.22 3.02
N MET A 738 -8.99 29.22 2.17
CA MET A 738 -10.03 28.18 2.30
C MET A 738 -9.40 26.86 2.70
#